data_AF-A0A8C8M0M7-F1
#
_entry.id   AF-A0A8C8M0M7-F1
#
_cell.length_a   1.000
_cell.length_b   1.000
_cell.length_c   1.000
_cell.angle_alpha   90.00
_cell.angle_beta   90.00
_cell.angle_gamma   90.00
#
_symmetry.space_group_name_H-M   'P 1'
#
loop_
_entity.id
_entity.type
_entity.pdbx_description
1 polymer ?
#
loop_
_entity_poly.entity_id
_entity_poly.type
_entity_poly.pdbx_seq_one_letter_code
_entity_poly.pdbx_strand_id
1 'polypeptide(L)'
;MVGMVFFGLQASPIFSKHNDGHYGQTVLFLFHQTRGQKVQSLSPCAVANHSMAFLWRFWSSGFFLAEWPFRLCRYRTHFTMDIDTFVPVKMPEETRSFAVVLSLICVFVTKECSSLGDRMRLLPEWYDGCVVPWCLYLRTIVCTDERGTFRRLEIAPKDEPDLWRSWLISFDFPMMSSKEALSLKHLDISDDKQFTSDVARQLLGEPGILPALVSLDVSGRKQVTDAAVKAFVEERPGMTFVGLLATDAGFSNFLNGKGSLKVTGEANETQICEALRRYSEREGFVREALFHLFSLTHVMEKPRPDILKLVVLGMKNHPATLNVQLAASACVFNLTKQDLAAGIPVRLLGTVTQLLLEAMCTFPNHQQLQKNCLLSLCSDRILQEVPFNRFEAAKLVMQWLCNHEDQNMQRMAVAIISILAAKLSTEQTAQLGAELFIVKQLLHIVHQKATQGVVDATLKFTLSALWNLTDESPTTCRHFIENQGLDLFIKVLESFPSESSIQQKVLGLLNNIAEVGELHVELMVQGFLDHICSLLHSPEVEVSYFAAGILAHLTSRGEAAWTLSITLRSDLLEQLHSTILKWPTPVCEMVAYRSFNPFFPLLECFHTPGVQLWAAWAMQHVCSKNAPRYCSMLLEEGGLHQLEKVQTHPDTHADVMRLAESILESLQRHQARTRQTTQTHTHTRCPLQPHTHKEGDKP
;
A
#
# COMPACT_ATOMS: atom_id res chain seq x y z
N MET A 1 9.32 -3.96 27.75
CA MET A 1 8.03 -4.38 28.34
C MET A 1 7.05 -3.23 28.09
N VAL A 2 6.29 -3.29 26.99
CA VAL A 2 5.51 -2.14 26.48
C VAL A 2 4.05 -2.32 26.88
N GLY A 3 3.60 -1.51 27.85
CA GLY A 3 2.19 -1.43 28.24
C GLY A 3 1.43 -0.54 27.26
N MET A 4 0.54 -1.14 26.47
CA MET A 4 -0.49 -0.43 25.70
C MET A 4 -1.70 -0.16 26.61
N VAL A 5 -2.10 1.11 26.71
CA VAL A 5 -3.38 1.52 27.33
C VAL A 5 -4.30 2.11 26.27
N PHE A 6 -5.54 1.61 26.33
CA PHE A 6 -6.76 1.72 25.50
C PHE A 6 -7.29 3.17 25.31
N PHE A 7 -8.19 3.51 24.36
CA PHE A 7 -9.62 3.14 24.30
C PHE A 7 -10.23 3.21 22.90
N GLY A 8 -11.26 2.37 22.69
CA GLY A 8 -12.17 2.41 21.55
C GLY A 8 -13.18 3.56 21.64
N LEU A 9 -13.65 4.00 20.47
CA LEU A 9 -14.73 4.96 20.35
C LEU A 9 -15.94 4.26 19.71
N GLN A 10 -17.03 4.22 20.48
CA GLN A 10 -18.39 3.98 20.00
C GLN A 10 -18.75 5.03 18.95
N ALA A 11 -19.29 4.58 17.82
CA ALA A 11 -20.00 5.45 16.89
C ALA A 11 -21.37 5.79 17.48
N SER A 12 -21.68 7.08 17.56
CA SER A 12 -23.07 7.56 17.77
C SER A 12 -23.60 8.18 16.48
N PRO A 13 -24.87 7.92 16.13
CA PRO A 13 -25.47 8.30 14.84
C PRO A 13 -26.10 9.69 14.91
N ILE A 14 -26.05 10.47 13.83
CA ILE A 14 -26.93 11.64 13.68
C ILE A 14 -27.51 11.68 12.26
N PHE A 15 -28.84 11.64 12.21
CA PHE A 15 -29.68 11.80 11.03
C PHE A 15 -30.24 13.24 10.95
N SER A 16 -30.28 13.76 9.72
CA SER A 16 -31.18 14.76 9.10
C SER A 16 -31.21 16.22 9.58
N LYS A 17 -31.14 17.16 8.63
CA LYS A 17 -32.33 17.79 8.01
C LYS A 17 -31.98 18.65 6.77
N HIS A 18 -32.92 18.65 5.84
CA HIS A 18 -32.97 19.33 4.54
C HIS A 18 -33.38 20.83 4.63
N ASN A 19 -33.26 21.51 3.47
CA ASN A 19 -33.78 22.82 3.00
C ASN A 19 -32.83 24.02 3.18
N ASP A 20 -32.60 24.94 2.23
CA ASP A 20 -33.26 25.31 0.96
C ASP A 20 -32.24 25.87 -0.06
N GLY A 21 -32.62 25.88 -1.36
CA GLY A 21 -31.76 26.21 -2.49
C GLY A 21 -31.55 27.69 -2.83
N HIS A 22 -30.68 27.95 -3.82
CA HIS A 22 -30.84 28.98 -4.87
C HIS A 22 -29.79 28.80 -5.98
N TYR A 23 -30.23 29.04 -7.22
CA TYR A 23 -29.52 28.98 -8.51
C TYR A 23 -28.46 30.08 -8.69
N GLY A 24 -27.43 29.82 -9.53
CA GLY A 24 -26.94 30.84 -10.47
C GLY A 24 -25.43 30.93 -10.77
N GLN A 25 -25.09 30.52 -11.99
CA GLN A 25 -24.09 31.11 -12.92
C GLN A 25 -22.57 30.94 -12.69
N THR A 26 -21.98 30.15 -13.59
CA THR A 26 -20.55 30.09 -13.89
C THR A 26 -20.20 31.10 -14.99
N VAL A 27 -19.29 32.03 -14.70
CA VAL A 27 -18.63 32.93 -15.67
C VAL A 27 -17.16 32.53 -15.77
N LEU A 28 -16.70 32.32 -16.99
CA LEU A 28 -15.35 31.95 -17.38
C LEU A 28 -14.54 33.23 -17.68
N PHE A 29 -13.34 33.39 -17.10
CA PHE A 29 -12.35 34.34 -17.64
C PHE A 29 -10.92 33.78 -17.64
N LEU A 30 -10.31 34.02 -18.79
CA LEU A 30 -8.96 33.78 -19.31
C LEU A 30 -7.78 34.15 -18.39
N PHE A 31 -6.65 33.46 -18.60
CA PHE A 31 -5.33 34.09 -18.53
C PHE A 31 -4.40 33.69 -19.69
N HIS A 32 -3.45 34.60 -19.89
CA HIS A 32 -2.85 35.05 -21.13
C HIS A 32 -1.46 34.41 -21.40
N GLN A 33 -1.13 34.31 -22.68
CA GLN A 33 0.16 33.88 -23.25
C GLN A 33 1.23 34.98 -23.17
N THR A 34 2.54 34.68 -23.20
CA THR A 34 3.53 35.20 -24.20
C THR A 34 5.02 34.91 -23.92
N ARG A 35 5.76 34.91 -25.06
CA ARG A 35 7.22 34.95 -25.35
C ARG A 35 7.86 33.57 -25.58
N GLY A 36 8.42 33.22 -26.74
CA GLY A 36 8.71 33.94 -27.98
C GLY A 36 10.16 33.71 -28.39
N GLN A 37 10.42 33.08 -29.54
CA GLN A 37 11.63 33.31 -30.34
C GLN A 37 11.46 32.82 -31.79
N LYS A 38 11.85 33.71 -32.71
CA LYS A 38 11.82 33.59 -34.18
C LYS A 38 13.01 32.78 -34.68
N VAL A 39 12.82 32.05 -35.79
CA VAL A 39 13.73 32.08 -36.96
C VAL A 39 12.89 31.95 -38.24
N GLN A 40 13.08 32.88 -39.16
CA GLN A 40 12.57 32.88 -40.54
C GLN A 40 13.55 32.11 -41.45
N SER A 41 13.07 31.47 -42.52
CA SER A 41 13.38 31.91 -43.90
C SER A 41 12.93 30.91 -44.99
N LEU A 42 12.62 31.51 -46.14
CA LEU A 42 12.57 31.01 -47.52
C LEU A 42 11.21 30.63 -48.14
N SER A 43 11.04 31.17 -49.34
CA SER A 43 9.83 31.36 -50.13
C SER A 43 9.79 30.39 -51.35
N PRO A 44 8.72 30.41 -52.18
CA PRO A 44 8.30 29.29 -53.02
C PRO A 44 8.81 29.37 -54.47
N CYS A 45 8.92 28.22 -55.14
CA CYS A 45 9.05 28.16 -56.60
C CYS A 45 8.13 27.06 -57.17
N ALA A 46 7.31 27.47 -58.14
CA ALA A 46 6.41 26.66 -58.94
C ALA A 46 7.13 26.06 -60.15
N VAL A 47 6.81 24.83 -60.54
CA VAL A 47 6.90 24.35 -61.94
C VAL A 47 5.79 23.32 -62.18
N ALA A 48 5.03 23.56 -63.23
CA ALA A 48 3.96 22.72 -63.77
C ALA A 48 4.48 21.70 -64.80
N ASN A 49 3.59 20.77 -65.15
CA ASN A 49 3.52 19.90 -66.34
C ASN A 49 4.02 18.45 -66.27
N HIS A 50 3.01 17.57 -66.35
CA HIS A 50 2.90 16.40 -67.23
C HIS A 50 4.06 15.41 -67.32
N SER A 51 3.85 14.19 -66.81
CA SER A 51 3.51 13.00 -67.64
C SER A 51 3.67 11.72 -66.83
N MET A 52 2.75 10.78 -67.07
CA MET A 52 2.75 9.41 -66.55
C MET A 52 4.09 8.69 -66.79
N ALA A 53 4.71 8.23 -65.70
CA ALA A 53 5.37 6.93 -65.54
C ALA A 53 6.39 7.03 -64.40
N PHE A 54 6.06 6.53 -63.20
CA PHE A 54 6.96 5.81 -62.30
C PHE A 54 6.25 5.62 -60.95
N LEU A 55 5.88 4.37 -60.63
CA LEU A 55 5.92 3.75 -59.29
C LEU A 55 4.97 2.56 -59.24
N TRP A 56 5.37 1.44 -59.85
CA TRP A 56 4.87 0.12 -59.45
C TRP A 56 5.87 -0.99 -59.80
N ARG A 57 6.87 -1.19 -58.92
CA ARG A 57 7.33 -2.50 -58.40
C ARG A 57 8.64 -2.40 -57.59
N PHE A 58 8.72 -3.29 -56.59
CA PHE A 58 9.80 -3.68 -55.64
C PHE A 58 9.94 -2.83 -54.37
N TRP A 59 9.48 -3.29 -53.18
CA TRP A 59 9.93 -4.40 -52.29
C TRP A 59 11.14 -4.08 -51.39
N SER A 60 11.01 -4.55 -50.14
CA SER A 60 12.02 -4.77 -49.08
C SER A 60 12.50 -3.54 -48.31
N SER A 61 12.58 -3.54 -46.97
CA SER A 61 13.06 -4.61 -46.09
C SER A 61 12.65 -4.40 -44.62
N GLY A 62 12.51 -5.52 -43.89
CA GLY A 62 12.27 -5.54 -42.44
C GLY A 62 11.78 -6.91 -41.95
N PHE A 63 12.53 -7.98 -42.22
CA PHE A 63 12.31 -9.34 -41.69
C PHE A 63 12.55 -9.38 -40.18
N PHE A 64 11.77 -10.19 -39.45
CA PHE A 64 12.31 -11.09 -38.43
C PHE A 64 11.63 -12.47 -38.54
N LEU A 65 12.49 -13.49 -38.50
CA LEU A 65 12.25 -14.92 -38.68
C LEU A 65 11.42 -15.55 -37.55
N ALA A 66 10.65 -16.59 -37.89
CA ALA A 66 10.45 -17.74 -37.02
C ALA A 66 10.21 -19.02 -37.88
N GLU A 67 11.15 -19.95 -37.82
CA GLU A 67 11.10 -21.30 -38.37
C GLU A 67 10.49 -22.29 -37.34
N TRP A 68 9.47 -23.08 -37.77
CA TRP A 68 9.04 -24.40 -37.23
C TRP A 68 8.40 -24.48 -35.80
N PRO A 69 7.63 -25.55 -35.47
CA PRO A 69 6.20 -25.43 -35.13
C PRO A 69 5.91 -25.50 -33.62
N PHE A 70 4.99 -24.67 -33.13
CA PHE A 70 4.40 -24.84 -31.80
C PHE A 70 2.92 -25.26 -31.89
N ARG A 71 2.62 -26.34 -31.17
CA ARG A 71 1.31 -26.95 -30.97
C ARG A 71 0.28 -25.92 -30.51
N LEU A 72 -0.94 -25.98 -31.06
CA LEU A 72 -2.12 -25.32 -30.51
C LEU A 72 -2.35 -25.79 -29.06
N CYS A 73 -2.02 -24.93 -28.10
CA CYS A 73 -2.70 -24.91 -26.80
C CYS A 73 -3.80 -23.86 -26.88
N ARG A 74 -5.04 -24.29 -26.65
CA ARG A 74 -6.24 -23.46 -26.51
C ARG A 74 -6.00 -22.36 -25.45
N TYR A 75 -5.91 -21.11 -25.88
CA TYR A 75 -6.22 -19.95 -25.04
C TYR A 75 -7.18 -19.03 -25.80
N ARG A 76 -8.37 -18.82 -25.22
CA ARG A 76 -9.33 -17.79 -25.63
C ARG A 76 -8.79 -16.45 -25.13
N THR A 77 -8.37 -15.58 -26.03
CA THR A 77 -8.16 -14.16 -25.75
C THR A 77 -9.23 -13.36 -26.47
N HIS A 78 -10.12 -12.71 -25.72
CA HIS A 78 -11.03 -11.69 -26.24
C HIS A 78 -10.27 -10.35 -26.29
N PHE A 79 -10.17 -9.76 -27.47
CA PHE A 79 -9.80 -8.35 -27.63
C PHE A 79 -11.10 -7.52 -27.65
N THR A 80 -11.18 -6.51 -26.79
CA THR A 80 -12.13 -5.40 -26.90
C THR A 80 -11.34 -4.16 -27.34
N MET A 81 -11.57 -3.68 -28.56
CA MET A 81 -11.18 -2.33 -28.97
C MET A 81 -12.25 -1.34 -28.51
N ASP A 82 -11.82 -0.30 -27.80
CA ASP A 82 -12.62 0.89 -27.49
C ASP A 82 -12.50 1.90 -28.65
N ILE A 83 -13.61 2.44 -29.16
CA ILE A 83 -13.66 3.35 -30.33
C ILE A 83 -13.96 4.81 -29.91
N ASP A 84 -13.63 5.21 -28.69
CA ASP A 84 -13.92 6.58 -28.21
C ASP A 84 -12.70 7.51 -28.16
N THR A 85 -11.72 7.33 -29.05
CA THR A 85 -10.61 8.29 -29.15
C THR A 85 -10.27 8.64 -30.60
N PHE A 86 -11.16 9.39 -31.27
CA PHE A 86 -10.76 10.23 -32.39
C PHE A 86 -11.36 11.63 -32.25
N VAL A 87 -10.50 12.58 -31.91
CA VAL A 87 -10.76 14.02 -32.01
C VAL A 87 -10.73 14.40 -33.49
N PRO A 88 -11.73 15.11 -34.04
CA PRO A 88 -11.70 15.49 -35.45
C PRO A 88 -10.77 16.68 -35.65
N VAL A 89 -9.58 16.43 -36.21
CA VAL A 89 -8.76 17.48 -36.84
C VAL A 89 -9.11 17.53 -38.32
N LYS A 90 -9.55 18.71 -38.78
CA LYS A 90 -9.84 19.02 -40.20
C LYS A 90 -8.65 18.69 -41.10
N MET A 91 -8.86 17.81 -42.08
CA MET A 91 -7.99 17.62 -43.25
C MET A 91 -8.83 17.25 -44.51
N PRO A 92 -8.31 17.47 -45.75
CA PRO A 92 -9.08 17.79 -46.96
C PRO A 92 -9.59 16.58 -47.77
N GLU A 93 -10.45 16.88 -48.76
CA GLU A 93 -11.45 16.02 -49.43
C GLU A 93 -11.01 14.80 -50.28
N GLU A 94 -9.77 14.31 -50.25
CA GLU A 94 -9.32 13.27 -51.21
C GLU A 94 -8.74 11.99 -50.60
N THR A 95 -9.37 11.46 -49.55
CA THR A 95 -9.05 10.09 -49.07
C THR A 95 -10.29 9.28 -48.66
N ARG A 96 -11.36 9.36 -49.46
CA ARG A 96 -12.64 8.69 -49.21
C ARG A 96 -12.81 7.27 -49.77
N SER A 97 -11.78 6.64 -50.34
CA SER A 97 -11.99 5.40 -51.11
C SER A 97 -11.24 4.14 -50.63
N PHE A 98 -10.72 4.08 -49.41
CA PHE A 98 -10.17 2.82 -48.87
C PHE A 98 -10.65 2.41 -47.46
N ALA A 99 -11.58 3.17 -46.86
CA ALA A 99 -12.25 2.80 -45.60
C ALA A 99 -13.74 2.46 -45.79
N VAL A 100 -14.13 2.01 -46.99
CA VAL A 100 -15.54 1.80 -47.38
C VAL A 100 -15.92 0.31 -47.50
N VAL A 101 -14.98 -0.64 -47.42
CA VAL A 101 -15.33 -2.08 -47.56
C VAL A 101 -15.56 -2.81 -46.22
N LEU A 102 -15.29 -2.17 -45.08
CA LEU A 102 -15.63 -2.72 -43.75
C LEU A 102 -16.70 -1.93 -42.98
N SER A 103 -17.21 -0.83 -43.56
CA SER A 103 -18.17 0.08 -42.91
C SER A 103 -19.55 0.12 -43.58
N LEU A 104 -19.80 -0.73 -44.59
CA LEU A 104 -21.03 -0.73 -45.38
C LEU A 104 -22.15 -1.66 -44.85
N ILE A 105 -22.15 -2.00 -43.55
CA ILE A 105 -23.28 -2.71 -42.90
C ILE A 105 -23.96 -1.90 -41.79
N CYS A 106 -23.46 -0.73 -41.39
CA CYS A 106 -24.18 0.08 -40.40
C CYS A 106 -24.06 1.57 -40.69
N VAL A 107 -25.23 2.21 -40.73
CA VAL A 107 -25.51 3.66 -40.77
C VAL A 107 -26.06 4.12 -42.13
N PHE A 108 -27.34 3.82 -42.36
CA PHE A 108 -28.23 4.77 -43.02
C PHE A 108 -29.00 5.50 -41.92
N VAL A 109 -28.68 6.78 -41.75
CA VAL A 109 -29.48 7.74 -40.99
C VAL A 109 -30.72 8.07 -41.83
N THR A 110 -31.92 7.81 -41.31
CA THR A 110 -33.12 8.53 -41.74
C THR A 110 -33.49 9.55 -40.68
N LYS A 111 -33.19 10.81 -40.99
CA LYS A 111 -33.83 11.97 -40.40
C LYS A 111 -34.74 12.54 -41.47
N GLU A 112 -35.99 12.08 -41.56
CA GLU A 112 -37.10 12.84 -42.12
C GLU A 112 -38.42 12.43 -41.47
N CYS A 113 -39.23 13.45 -41.22
CA CYS A 113 -40.50 13.45 -40.50
C CYS A 113 -41.52 12.47 -41.09
N SER A 114 -42.18 11.68 -40.23
CA SER A 114 -43.46 11.06 -40.56
C SER A 114 -44.61 11.90 -40.00
N SER A 115 -45.15 12.82 -40.80
CA SER A 115 -46.60 13.01 -40.84
C SER A 115 -47.13 12.00 -41.84
N LEU A 116 -47.74 10.89 -41.39
CA LEU A 116 -48.78 10.12 -42.11
C LEU A 116 -48.97 8.75 -41.42
N GLY A 117 -50.07 8.64 -40.69
CA GLY A 117 -51.12 7.66 -40.99
C GLY A 117 -50.87 6.19 -40.67
N ASP A 118 -51.68 5.70 -39.72
CA ASP A 118 -52.16 4.32 -39.61
C ASP A 118 -52.03 3.48 -40.89
N ARG A 119 -51.22 2.42 -40.83
CA ARG A 119 -51.49 1.16 -41.53
C ARG A 119 -50.75 -0.01 -40.88
N MET A 120 -51.54 -0.85 -40.23
CA MET A 120 -51.23 -2.22 -39.84
C MET A 120 -50.70 -3.07 -41.00
N ARG A 121 -49.82 -4.02 -40.65
CA ARG A 121 -49.30 -5.19 -41.39
C ARG A 121 -48.10 -4.95 -42.31
N LEU A 122 -46.94 -5.45 -41.88
CA LEU A 122 -45.79 -5.76 -42.72
C LEU A 122 -45.64 -7.29 -42.79
N LEU A 123 -45.77 -7.84 -43.99
CA LEU A 123 -45.46 -9.25 -44.32
C LEU A 123 -43.96 -9.38 -44.62
N PRO A 124 -43.33 -10.56 -44.41
CA PRO A 124 -41.93 -10.77 -44.74
C PRO A 124 -41.70 -10.92 -46.26
N GLU A 125 -40.72 -10.20 -46.81
CA GLU A 125 -40.21 -10.42 -48.17
C GLU A 125 -39.13 -11.51 -48.19
N TRP A 126 -39.14 -12.31 -49.26
CA TRP A 126 -38.28 -13.48 -49.45
C TRP A 126 -37.17 -13.17 -50.46
N TYR A 127 -35.93 -13.55 -50.15
CA TYR A 127 -34.83 -13.59 -51.10
C TYR A 127 -34.12 -14.95 -51.00
N ASP A 128 -33.99 -15.66 -52.13
CA ASP A 128 -33.32 -16.96 -52.28
C ASP A 128 -33.61 -17.98 -51.16
N GLY A 129 -34.88 -18.10 -50.78
CA GLY A 129 -35.34 -19.13 -49.84
C GLY A 129 -34.90 -18.94 -48.37
N CYS A 130 -34.28 -17.82 -48.01
CA CYS A 130 -33.89 -17.51 -46.62
C CYS A 130 -34.52 -16.19 -46.14
N VAL A 131 -35.04 -16.19 -44.91
CA VAL A 131 -35.50 -14.97 -44.21
C VAL A 131 -34.29 -14.33 -43.55
N VAL A 132 -34.02 -13.05 -43.85
CA VAL A 132 -32.97 -12.26 -43.19
C VAL A 132 -33.63 -11.34 -42.16
N PRO A 133 -33.50 -11.58 -40.84
CA PRO A 133 -33.99 -10.63 -39.85
C PRO A 133 -33.06 -9.42 -39.82
N TRP A 134 -33.66 -8.22 -39.81
CA TRP A 134 -32.95 -6.97 -39.57
C TRP A 134 -32.38 -6.96 -38.15
N CYS A 135 -31.07 -7.09 -38.00
CA CYS A 135 -30.39 -7.04 -36.70
C CYS A 135 -29.27 -6.03 -36.75
N LEU A 136 -29.35 -4.93 -35.99
CA LEU A 136 -28.21 -4.21 -35.40
C LEU A 136 -28.68 -2.95 -34.68
N TYR A 137 -29.12 -3.08 -33.41
CA TYR A 137 -29.22 -1.91 -32.51
C TYR A 137 -28.82 -2.16 -31.04
N LEU A 138 -28.60 -3.42 -30.63
CA LEU A 138 -28.21 -3.79 -29.26
C LEU A 138 -26.92 -4.64 -29.30
N ARG A 139 -25.96 -4.39 -28.39
CA ARG A 139 -24.82 -5.30 -28.16
C ARG A 139 -25.33 -6.53 -27.40
N THR A 140 -26.07 -7.38 -28.11
CA THR A 140 -26.55 -8.67 -27.61
C THR A 140 -25.49 -9.73 -27.93
N ILE A 141 -24.87 -10.31 -26.91
CA ILE A 141 -23.97 -11.46 -27.11
C ILE A 141 -24.81 -12.73 -27.06
N VAL A 142 -24.96 -13.36 -28.22
CA VAL A 142 -25.63 -14.64 -28.38
C VAL A 142 -24.58 -15.73 -28.56
N CYS A 143 -24.55 -16.73 -27.69
CA CYS A 143 -23.71 -17.90 -27.87
C CYS A 143 -24.56 -19.13 -28.23
N THR A 144 -24.27 -19.72 -29.40
CA THR A 144 -24.83 -20.98 -29.88
C THR A 144 -23.83 -22.13 -29.74
N ASP A 145 -24.32 -23.37 -29.61
CA ASP A 145 -23.46 -24.56 -29.63
C ASP A 145 -23.08 -24.99 -31.07
N GLU A 146 -22.26 -26.04 -31.21
CA GLU A 146 -21.81 -26.59 -32.50
C GLU A 146 -22.96 -27.03 -33.42
N ARG A 147 -24.20 -27.09 -32.91
CA ARG A 147 -25.43 -27.41 -33.64
C ARG A 147 -26.35 -26.20 -33.86
N GLY A 148 -25.91 -24.99 -33.50
CA GLY A 148 -26.68 -23.76 -33.65
C GLY A 148 -27.70 -23.48 -32.54
N THR A 149 -27.70 -24.23 -31.43
CA THR A 149 -28.69 -24.08 -30.35
C THR A 149 -28.29 -22.94 -29.40
N PHE A 150 -29.22 -22.01 -29.14
CA PHE A 150 -29.02 -20.90 -28.21
C PHE A 150 -28.88 -21.39 -26.75
N ARG A 151 -27.77 -21.05 -26.09
CA ARG A 151 -27.51 -21.48 -24.70
C ARG A 151 -27.29 -20.35 -23.70
N ARG A 152 -26.82 -19.19 -24.16
CA ARG A 152 -26.52 -18.03 -23.31
C ARG A 152 -26.91 -16.74 -24.02
N LEU A 153 -27.60 -15.88 -23.28
CA LEU A 153 -27.98 -14.54 -23.69
C LEU A 153 -27.44 -13.55 -22.66
N GLU A 154 -26.62 -12.61 -23.12
CA GLU A 154 -26.12 -11.48 -22.33
C GLU A 154 -26.48 -10.21 -23.10
N ILE A 155 -27.20 -9.30 -22.44
CA ILE A 155 -27.70 -8.08 -23.07
C ILE A 155 -27.02 -6.87 -22.43
N ALA A 156 -26.13 -6.21 -23.17
CA ALA A 156 -25.53 -4.95 -22.75
C ALA A 156 -26.46 -3.78 -23.13
N PRO A 157 -26.88 -2.92 -22.19
CA PRO A 157 -27.84 -1.86 -22.49
C PRO A 157 -27.21 -0.70 -23.27
N LYS A 158 -27.98 -0.16 -24.23
CA LYS A 158 -27.89 1.23 -24.70
C LYS A 158 -28.92 2.08 -23.96
N ASP A 159 -28.64 3.37 -23.83
CA ASP A 159 -29.39 4.40 -23.07
C ASP A 159 -30.82 4.73 -23.57
N GLU A 160 -31.59 3.77 -24.06
CA GLU A 160 -32.97 4.01 -24.55
C GLU A 160 -34.00 3.07 -23.87
N PRO A 161 -34.71 3.54 -22.83
CA PRO A 161 -35.73 2.77 -22.09
C PRO A 161 -36.94 2.33 -22.93
N ASP A 162 -37.28 3.08 -23.98
CA ASP A 162 -38.52 2.88 -24.75
C ASP A 162 -38.44 1.70 -25.73
N LEU A 163 -37.24 1.33 -26.20
CA LEU A 163 -37.02 0.14 -27.03
C LEU A 163 -37.22 -1.17 -26.24
N TRP A 164 -36.94 -1.16 -24.93
CA TRP A 164 -37.10 -2.33 -24.05
C TRP A 164 -38.57 -2.68 -23.82
N ARG A 165 -39.43 -1.66 -23.62
CA ARG A 165 -40.87 -1.85 -23.50
C ARG A 165 -41.45 -2.51 -24.75
N SER A 166 -41.04 -2.07 -25.95
CA SER A 166 -41.51 -2.69 -27.20
C SER A 166 -40.95 -4.10 -27.43
N TRP A 167 -39.79 -4.46 -26.86
CA TRP A 167 -39.16 -5.78 -27.00
C TRP A 167 -39.75 -6.86 -26.09
N LEU A 168 -40.34 -6.48 -24.94
CA LEU A 168 -40.90 -7.40 -23.95
C LEU A 168 -42.43 -7.39 -23.89
N ILE A 169 -43.09 -6.25 -24.15
CA ILE A 169 -44.56 -6.14 -24.16
C ILE A 169 -45.15 -6.78 -25.42
N SER A 170 -44.37 -6.85 -26.50
CA SER A 170 -44.57 -7.82 -27.57
C SER A 170 -43.94 -9.13 -27.10
N PHE A 171 -44.75 -10.11 -26.70
CA PHE A 171 -44.30 -11.47 -26.41
C PHE A 171 -43.73 -12.22 -27.64
N ASP A 172 -43.39 -11.50 -28.72
CA ASP A 172 -42.47 -11.97 -29.73
C ASP A 172 -41.09 -11.44 -29.35
N PHE A 173 -40.25 -12.30 -28.76
CA PHE A 173 -38.79 -12.16 -28.93
C PHE A 173 -38.55 -12.18 -30.44
N PRO A 174 -38.32 -11.07 -31.16
CA PRO A 174 -38.33 -11.08 -32.62
C PRO A 174 -37.12 -11.83 -33.21
N MET A 175 -36.25 -12.33 -32.33
CA MET A 175 -35.02 -13.04 -32.62
C MET A 175 -34.92 -14.42 -31.96
N MET A 176 -35.85 -14.81 -31.08
CA MET A 176 -35.88 -16.16 -30.49
C MET A 176 -37.20 -16.84 -30.83
N SER A 177 -37.14 -17.88 -31.65
CA SER A 177 -38.24 -18.82 -31.82
C SER A 177 -38.66 -19.41 -30.47
N SER A 178 -39.93 -19.81 -30.34
CA SER A 178 -40.45 -20.54 -29.16
C SER A 178 -39.55 -21.72 -28.72
N LYS A 179 -38.82 -22.34 -29.66
CA LYS A 179 -37.85 -23.41 -29.39
C LYS A 179 -36.56 -22.92 -28.71
N GLU A 180 -36.11 -21.71 -28.98
CA GLU A 180 -34.87 -21.15 -28.42
C GLU A 180 -35.07 -20.62 -27.00
N ALA A 181 -36.26 -20.09 -26.70
CA ALA A 181 -36.67 -19.78 -25.32
C ALA A 181 -36.78 -21.04 -24.44
N LEU A 182 -37.17 -22.18 -25.02
CA LEU A 182 -37.21 -23.48 -24.35
C LEU A 182 -35.81 -24.07 -24.07
N SER A 183 -34.76 -23.62 -24.76
CA SER A 183 -33.39 -24.15 -24.61
C SER A 183 -32.44 -23.23 -23.84
N LEU A 184 -32.84 -21.98 -23.55
CA LEU A 184 -32.00 -21.01 -22.87
C LEU A 184 -31.68 -21.46 -21.43
N LYS A 185 -30.38 -21.55 -21.10
CA LYS A 185 -29.90 -22.02 -19.80
C LYS A 185 -29.39 -20.89 -18.90
N HIS A 186 -28.83 -19.84 -19.51
CA HIS A 186 -28.23 -18.73 -18.80
C HIS A 186 -28.77 -17.41 -19.35
N LEU A 187 -29.39 -16.63 -18.48
CA LEU A 187 -29.89 -15.30 -18.77
C LEU A 187 -29.24 -14.29 -17.82
N ASP A 188 -28.55 -13.31 -18.39
CA ASP A 188 -27.96 -12.20 -17.65
C ASP A 188 -28.53 -10.89 -18.18
N ILE A 189 -29.31 -10.20 -17.34
CA ILE A 189 -29.85 -8.86 -17.59
C ILE A 189 -29.35 -7.86 -16.55
N SER A 190 -28.26 -8.19 -15.85
CA SER A 190 -27.75 -7.41 -14.72
C SER A 190 -27.03 -6.13 -15.16
N ASP A 191 -27.17 -5.07 -14.36
CA ASP A 191 -26.68 -3.72 -14.70
C ASP A 191 -26.09 -3.02 -13.49
N ASP A 192 -24.82 -2.67 -13.56
CA ASP A 192 -24.06 -2.03 -12.49
C ASP A 192 -23.97 -0.51 -12.64
N LYS A 193 -24.63 0.04 -13.67
CA LYS A 193 -24.64 1.47 -13.98
C LYS A 193 -26.02 2.10 -13.83
N GLN A 194 -27.10 1.41 -14.21
CA GLN A 194 -28.46 1.96 -14.21
C GLN A 194 -29.49 1.05 -13.51
N PHE A 195 -30.03 1.56 -12.39
CA PHE A 195 -30.91 0.81 -11.48
C PHE A 195 -32.43 1.02 -11.72
N THR A 196 -32.88 1.40 -12.92
CA THR A 196 -34.25 1.96 -13.12
C THR A 196 -35.20 1.09 -13.95
N SER A 197 -34.79 -0.10 -14.41
CA SER A 197 -35.59 -0.95 -15.29
C SER A 197 -36.52 -1.92 -14.53
N ASP A 198 -37.78 -2.04 -14.96
CA ASP A 198 -38.76 -2.99 -14.43
C ASP A 198 -38.77 -4.35 -15.15
N VAL A 199 -37.83 -4.56 -16.08
CA VAL A 199 -37.71 -5.79 -16.88
C VAL A 199 -37.60 -7.04 -16.00
N ALA A 200 -36.83 -6.98 -14.90
CA ALA A 200 -36.72 -8.09 -13.98
C ALA A 200 -38.05 -8.43 -13.30
N ARG A 201 -38.84 -7.42 -12.93
CA ARG A 201 -40.17 -7.61 -12.33
C ARG A 201 -41.13 -8.29 -13.30
N GLN A 202 -41.12 -7.87 -14.57
CA GLN A 202 -41.96 -8.48 -15.61
C GLN A 202 -41.56 -9.93 -15.86
N LEU A 203 -40.26 -10.19 -16.04
CA LEU A 203 -39.72 -11.53 -16.25
C LEU A 203 -40.09 -12.49 -15.11
N LEU A 204 -39.91 -12.06 -13.86
CA LEU A 204 -40.21 -12.89 -12.68
C LEU A 204 -41.72 -13.10 -12.46
N GLY A 205 -42.56 -12.23 -13.04
CA GLY A 205 -44.02 -12.30 -12.92
C GLY A 205 -44.69 -13.19 -13.97
N GLU A 206 -43.99 -13.55 -15.04
CA GLU A 206 -44.57 -14.35 -16.12
C GLU A 206 -44.48 -15.87 -15.82
N PRO A 207 -45.62 -16.59 -15.74
CA PRO A 207 -45.61 -18.03 -15.50
C PRO A 207 -45.05 -18.84 -16.67
N GLY A 208 -44.25 -19.87 -16.38
CA GLY A 208 -43.89 -20.90 -17.37
C GLY A 208 -42.87 -20.50 -18.44
N ILE A 209 -42.31 -19.29 -18.40
CA ILE A 209 -41.27 -18.85 -19.35
C ILE A 209 -39.91 -19.49 -19.06
N LEU A 210 -39.05 -19.69 -20.06
CA LEU A 210 -37.66 -20.16 -19.86
C LEU A 210 -37.55 -21.40 -18.93
N PRO A 211 -38.25 -22.51 -19.20
CA PRO A 211 -38.31 -23.67 -18.30
C PRO A 211 -36.97 -24.41 -18.14
N ALA A 212 -36.02 -24.21 -19.07
CA ALA A 212 -34.69 -24.82 -19.03
C ALA A 212 -33.63 -23.95 -18.32
N LEU A 213 -34.02 -22.80 -17.77
CA LEU A 213 -33.08 -21.86 -17.16
C LEU A 213 -32.46 -22.46 -15.89
N VAL A 214 -31.13 -22.41 -15.81
CA VAL A 214 -30.35 -22.87 -14.64
C VAL A 214 -29.59 -21.74 -13.95
N SER A 215 -29.59 -20.55 -14.55
CA SER A 215 -28.84 -19.39 -14.10
C SER A 215 -29.55 -18.13 -14.56
N LEU A 216 -29.93 -17.29 -13.59
CA LEU A 216 -30.53 -15.99 -13.83
C LEU A 216 -29.71 -14.91 -13.12
N ASP A 217 -29.35 -13.83 -13.80
CA ASP A 217 -28.79 -12.65 -13.14
C ASP A 217 -29.65 -11.42 -13.41
N VAL A 218 -30.25 -10.88 -12.35
CA VAL A 218 -31.06 -9.66 -12.38
C VAL A 218 -30.45 -8.58 -11.48
N SER A 219 -29.18 -8.72 -11.09
CA SER A 219 -28.50 -7.77 -10.22
C SER A 219 -28.58 -6.34 -10.78
N GLY A 220 -28.81 -5.38 -9.91
CA GLY A 220 -28.99 -3.97 -10.25
C GLY A 220 -30.33 -3.62 -10.88
N ARG A 221 -31.29 -4.55 -10.92
CA ARG A 221 -32.67 -4.25 -11.32
C ARG A 221 -33.56 -4.09 -10.09
N LYS A 222 -34.23 -2.94 -9.98
CA LYS A 222 -35.16 -2.64 -8.88
C LYS A 222 -36.51 -3.34 -9.07
N GLN A 223 -37.35 -3.28 -8.03
CA GLN A 223 -38.71 -3.85 -7.99
C GLN A 223 -38.74 -5.38 -8.06
N VAL A 224 -37.65 -6.03 -7.65
CA VAL A 224 -37.59 -7.47 -7.46
C VAL A 224 -38.02 -7.78 -6.02
N THR A 225 -38.74 -8.88 -5.81
CA THR A 225 -39.18 -9.31 -4.47
C THR A 225 -38.81 -10.76 -4.21
N ASP A 226 -38.57 -11.10 -2.95
CA ASP A 226 -38.27 -12.47 -2.53
C ASP A 226 -39.35 -13.47 -2.96
N ALA A 227 -40.62 -13.07 -2.90
CA ALA A 227 -41.75 -13.91 -3.29
C ALA A 227 -41.70 -14.26 -4.79
N ALA A 228 -41.44 -13.27 -5.65
CA ALA A 228 -41.35 -13.47 -7.09
C ALA A 228 -40.14 -14.35 -7.46
N VAL A 229 -38.96 -14.07 -6.87
CA VAL A 229 -37.76 -14.87 -7.12
C VAL A 229 -37.94 -16.30 -6.63
N LYS A 230 -38.52 -16.49 -5.43
CA LYS A 230 -38.78 -17.82 -4.89
C LYS A 230 -39.70 -18.63 -5.79
N ALA A 231 -40.85 -18.07 -6.20
CA ALA A 231 -41.77 -18.74 -7.12
C ALA A 231 -41.08 -19.13 -8.44
N PHE A 232 -40.30 -18.20 -9.00
CA PHE A 232 -39.55 -18.45 -10.23
C PHE A 232 -38.51 -19.58 -10.10
N VAL A 233 -37.85 -19.71 -8.94
CA VAL A 233 -36.89 -20.78 -8.68
C VAL A 233 -37.58 -22.11 -8.39
N GLU A 234 -38.70 -22.12 -7.66
CA GLU A 234 -39.43 -23.35 -7.32
C GLU A 234 -40.02 -24.05 -8.56
N GLU A 235 -40.45 -23.29 -9.56
CA GLU A 235 -40.83 -23.81 -10.87
C GLU A 235 -39.66 -24.46 -11.64
N ARG A 236 -38.41 -24.19 -11.25
CA ARG A 236 -37.18 -24.58 -11.96
C ARG A 236 -36.20 -25.25 -10.98
N PRO A 237 -36.44 -26.52 -10.57
CA PRO A 237 -35.60 -27.21 -9.59
C PRO A 237 -34.14 -27.41 -10.02
N GLY A 238 -33.83 -27.25 -11.30
CA GLY A 238 -32.46 -27.27 -11.84
C GLY A 238 -31.69 -25.95 -11.70
N MET A 239 -32.28 -24.92 -11.09
CA MET A 239 -31.62 -23.63 -10.90
C MET A 239 -30.40 -23.78 -9.99
N THR A 240 -29.27 -23.24 -10.44
CA THR A 240 -27.98 -23.29 -9.74
C THR A 240 -27.47 -21.91 -9.35
N PHE A 241 -27.99 -20.86 -9.99
CA PHE A 241 -27.56 -19.49 -9.74
C PHE A 241 -28.70 -18.48 -9.87
N VAL A 242 -28.77 -17.54 -8.93
CA VAL A 242 -29.60 -16.33 -9.04
C VAL A 242 -28.78 -15.11 -8.61
N GLY A 243 -28.69 -14.09 -9.46
CA GLY A 243 -28.04 -12.83 -9.12
C GLY A 243 -29.03 -11.76 -8.66
N LEU A 244 -28.87 -11.27 -7.43
CA LEU A 244 -29.80 -10.36 -6.76
C LEU A 244 -29.12 -9.13 -6.14
N LEU A 245 -27.84 -8.87 -6.44
CA LEU A 245 -27.14 -7.73 -5.85
C LEU A 245 -27.80 -6.41 -6.27
N ALA A 246 -28.06 -5.51 -5.32
CA ALA A 246 -28.71 -4.21 -5.55
C ALA A 246 -30.11 -4.34 -6.19
N THR A 247 -30.91 -5.29 -5.71
CA THR A 247 -32.27 -5.53 -6.19
C THR A 247 -33.35 -5.33 -5.12
N ASP A 248 -32.94 -5.10 -3.86
CA ASP A 248 -33.78 -5.10 -2.65
C ASP A 248 -34.40 -6.49 -2.32
N ALA A 249 -33.94 -7.56 -2.98
CA ALA A 249 -34.33 -8.94 -2.73
C ALA A 249 -33.15 -9.80 -2.24
N GLY A 250 -33.42 -11.04 -1.86
CA GLY A 250 -32.45 -12.01 -1.33
C GLY A 250 -32.48 -12.17 0.19
N PHE A 251 -33.44 -11.58 0.90
CA PHE A 251 -33.46 -11.58 2.38
C PHE A 251 -34.13 -12.82 2.99
N SER A 252 -34.89 -13.58 2.20
CA SER A 252 -35.57 -14.79 2.65
C SER A 252 -34.60 -15.93 2.93
N ASN A 253 -34.97 -16.80 3.87
CA ASN A 253 -34.19 -18.00 4.20
C ASN A 253 -33.96 -18.93 2.99
N PHE A 254 -34.87 -18.92 2.01
CA PHE A 254 -34.74 -19.70 0.79
C PHE A 254 -33.58 -19.21 -0.10
N LEU A 255 -33.36 -17.90 -0.15
CA LEU A 255 -32.36 -17.26 -1.01
C LEU A 255 -31.01 -17.05 -0.31
N ASN A 256 -30.77 -17.69 0.83
CA ASN A 256 -29.58 -17.43 1.64
C ASN A 256 -28.23 -17.79 0.96
N GLY A 257 -28.25 -18.49 -0.18
CA GLY A 257 -27.07 -18.86 -0.97
C GLY A 257 -26.33 -20.12 -0.51
N LYS A 258 -26.84 -20.83 0.50
CA LYS A 258 -26.32 -22.11 0.98
C LYS A 258 -26.90 -23.26 0.14
N GLY A 259 -26.12 -24.33 0.00
CA GLY A 259 -26.52 -25.52 -0.77
C GLY A 259 -26.18 -25.42 -2.25
N SER A 260 -27.05 -25.97 -3.10
CA SER A 260 -26.88 -26.07 -4.55
C SER A 260 -27.16 -24.76 -5.29
N LEU A 261 -28.03 -23.91 -4.75
CA LEU A 261 -28.36 -22.61 -5.31
C LEU A 261 -27.40 -21.54 -4.82
N LYS A 262 -26.53 -21.06 -5.70
CA LYS A 262 -25.68 -19.89 -5.44
C LYS A 262 -26.48 -18.62 -5.65
N VAL A 263 -26.36 -17.69 -4.72
CA VAL A 263 -27.07 -16.40 -4.78
C VAL A 263 -26.06 -15.29 -4.57
N THR A 264 -26.02 -14.28 -5.43
CA THR A 264 -25.32 -13.01 -5.17
C THR A 264 -26.34 -12.01 -4.63
N GLY A 265 -25.92 -11.10 -3.77
CA GLY A 265 -26.84 -10.22 -3.04
C GLY A 265 -26.19 -9.47 -1.89
N GLU A 266 -26.98 -8.64 -1.23
CA GLU A 266 -26.60 -7.77 -0.11
C GLU A 266 -27.09 -8.27 1.27
N ALA A 267 -27.88 -9.34 1.33
CA ALA A 267 -28.59 -9.70 2.55
C ALA A 267 -27.71 -10.40 3.60
N ASN A 268 -26.67 -11.13 3.19
CA ASN A 268 -25.81 -11.87 4.12
C ASN A 268 -24.40 -12.12 3.56
N GLU A 269 -23.50 -12.60 4.43
CA GLU A 269 -22.09 -12.87 4.10
C GLU A 269 -21.91 -13.81 2.89
N THR A 270 -22.74 -14.86 2.77
CA THR A 270 -22.61 -15.86 1.69
C THR A 270 -22.87 -15.21 0.33
N GLN A 271 -23.91 -14.38 0.27
CA GLN A 271 -24.30 -13.65 -0.94
C GLN A 271 -23.27 -12.60 -1.34
N ILE A 272 -22.79 -11.81 -0.38
CA ILE A 272 -21.80 -10.75 -0.61
C ILE A 272 -20.48 -11.37 -1.08
N CYS A 273 -20.05 -12.47 -0.46
CA CYS A 273 -18.84 -13.18 -0.90
C CYS A 273 -18.99 -13.75 -2.31
N GLU A 274 -20.17 -14.27 -2.67
CA GLU A 274 -20.42 -14.75 -4.03
C GLU A 274 -20.43 -13.60 -5.05
N ALA A 275 -20.98 -12.43 -4.68
CA ALA A 275 -20.97 -11.22 -5.50
C ALA A 275 -19.53 -10.77 -5.80
N LEU A 276 -18.67 -10.66 -4.77
CA LEU A 276 -17.27 -10.28 -4.95
C LEU A 276 -16.47 -11.29 -5.81
N ARG A 277 -16.83 -12.58 -5.79
CA ARG A 277 -16.20 -13.60 -6.64
C ARG A 277 -16.62 -13.47 -8.11
N ARG A 278 -17.90 -13.24 -8.37
CA ARG A 278 -18.45 -13.26 -9.74
C ARG A 278 -18.31 -11.94 -10.46
N TYR A 279 -18.47 -10.83 -9.73
CA TYR A 279 -18.50 -9.49 -10.30
C TYR A 279 -17.17 -8.76 -10.17
N SER A 280 -16.05 -9.49 -10.03
CA SER A 280 -14.73 -8.91 -9.74
C SER A 280 -14.29 -7.82 -10.73
N GLU A 281 -14.76 -7.88 -11.98
CA GLU A 281 -14.45 -6.91 -13.05
C GLU A 281 -15.48 -5.78 -13.17
N ARG A 282 -16.60 -5.83 -12.42
CA ARG A 282 -17.70 -4.87 -12.52
C ARG A 282 -17.67 -3.87 -11.38
N GLU A 283 -17.10 -2.71 -11.64
CA GLU A 283 -16.85 -1.66 -10.65
C GLU A 283 -18.07 -1.37 -9.76
N GLY A 284 -19.25 -1.15 -10.36
CA GLY A 284 -20.44 -0.75 -9.62
C GLY A 284 -20.90 -1.81 -8.62
N PHE A 285 -20.80 -3.09 -9.00
CA PHE A 285 -21.13 -4.23 -8.14
C PHE A 285 -20.06 -4.52 -7.10
N VAL A 286 -18.77 -4.38 -7.43
CA VAL A 286 -17.69 -4.53 -6.44
C VAL A 286 -17.84 -3.46 -5.36
N ARG A 287 -18.08 -2.20 -5.75
CA ARG A 287 -18.34 -1.10 -4.82
C ARG A 287 -19.51 -1.43 -3.89
N GLU A 288 -20.62 -1.86 -4.44
CA GLU A 288 -21.84 -2.16 -3.66
C GLU A 288 -21.62 -3.34 -2.69
N ALA A 289 -21.02 -4.43 -3.17
CA ALA A 289 -20.73 -5.60 -2.35
C ALA A 289 -19.75 -5.27 -1.22
N LEU A 290 -18.71 -4.46 -1.47
CA LEU A 290 -17.77 -4.01 -0.43
C LEU A 290 -18.44 -3.10 0.60
N PHE A 291 -19.36 -2.23 0.17
CA PHE A 291 -20.13 -1.37 1.07
C PHE A 291 -20.97 -2.21 2.05
N HIS A 292 -21.68 -3.23 1.58
CA HIS A 292 -22.40 -4.15 2.45
C HIS A 292 -21.47 -5.02 3.30
N LEU A 293 -20.33 -5.46 2.74
CA LEU A 293 -19.33 -6.23 3.48
C LEU A 293 -18.79 -5.44 4.67
N PHE A 294 -18.53 -4.14 4.51
CA PHE A 294 -18.04 -3.29 5.58
C PHE A 294 -18.94 -3.38 6.83
N SER A 295 -20.26 -3.33 6.64
CA SER A 295 -21.25 -3.48 7.71
C SER A 295 -21.19 -4.83 8.43
N LEU A 296 -20.66 -5.89 7.81
CA LEU A 296 -20.46 -7.19 8.46
C LEU A 296 -19.09 -7.32 9.14
N THR A 297 -18.05 -6.69 8.58
CA THR A 297 -16.66 -6.85 9.07
C THR A 297 -16.42 -6.27 10.46
N HIS A 298 -17.17 -5.24 10.87
CA HIS A 298 -16.90 -4.54 12.14
C HIS A 298 -17.09 -5.42 13.39
N VAL A 299 -18.00 -6.40 13.34
CA VAL A 299 -18.31 -7.35 14.43
C VAL A 299 -17.54 -8.67 14.33
N MET A 300 -16.69 -8.85 13.32
CA MET A 300 -15.94 -10.09 13.18
C MET A 300 -14.83 -10.20 14.23
N GLU A 301 -14.86 -11.26 15.02
CA GLU A 301 -13.88 -11.56 16.08
C GLU A 301 -12.87 -12.65 15.68
N LYS A 302 -13.15 -13.38 14.59
CA LYS A 302 -12.26 -14.43 14.09
C LYS A 302 -11.52 -13.97 12.84
N PRO A 303 -10.24 -14.33 12.67
CA PRO A 303 -9.50 -14.04 11.44
C PRO A 303 -10.19 -14.64 10.20
N ARG A 304 -10.40 -13.82 9.15
CA ARG A 304 -11.10 -14.21 7.90
C ARG A 304 -10.22 -14.01 6.66
N PRO A 305 -9.18 -14.86 6.47
CA PRO A 305 -8.33 -14.76 5.28
C PRO A 305 -9.07 -15.08 3.98
N ASP A 306 -10.19 -15.81 4.04
CA ASP A 306 -11.07 -16.11 2.92
C ASP A 306 -11.77 -14.84 2.40
N ILE A 307 -12.33 -14.01 3.29
CA ILE A 307 -12.97 -12.74 2.93
C ILE A 307 -11.92 -11.71 2.50
N LEU A 308 -10.80 -11.61 3.22
CA LEU A 308 -9.74 -10.65 2.89
C LEU A 308 -9.18 -10.87 1.47
N LYS A 309 -9.12 -12.12 0.99
CA LYS A 309 -8.76 -12.43 -0.41
C LYS A 309 -9.73 -11.83 -1.42
N LEU A 310 -11.02 -11.79 -1.11
CA LEU A 310 -12.04 -11.20 -1.99
C LEU A 310 -11.92 -9.67 -2.02
N VAL A 311 -11.65 -9.05 -0.85
CA VAL A 311 -11.38 -7.62 -0.77
C VAL A 311 -10.14 -7.24 -1.59
N VAL A 312 -9.05 -8.03 -1.44
CA VAL A 312 -7.81 -7.87 -2.22
C VAL A 312 -8.07 -7.99 -3.72
N LEU A 313 -8.93 -8.91 -4.17
CA LEU A 313 -9.29 -9.04 -5.58
C LEU A 313 -9.98 -7.77 -6.10
N GLY A 314 -10.96 -7.25 -5.34
CA GLY A 314 -11.62 -5.98 -5.68
C GLY A 314 -10.64 -4.80 -5.77
N MET A 315 -9.70 -4.70 -4.82
CA MET A 315 -8.67 -3.66 -4.86
C MET A 315 -7.77 -3.76 -6.09
N LYS A 316 -7.35 -4.98 -6.46
CA LYS A 316 -6.45 -5.23 -7.61
C LYS A 316 -7.09 -4.92 -8.95
N ASN A 317 -8.37 -5.22 -9.09
CA ASN A 317 -9.08 -5.03 -10.37
C ASN A 317 -9.48 -3.57 -10.59
N HIS A 318 -9.68 -2.80 -9.52
CA HIS A 318 -10.17 -1.41 -9.58
C HIS A 318 -9.22 -0.43 -8.88
N PRO A 319 -7.92 -0.36 -9.24
CA PRO A 319 -6.93 0.48 -8.53
C PRO A 319 -7.22 1.98 -8.68
N ALA A 320 -7.79 2.40 -9.81
CA ALA A 320 -8.10 3.80 -10.12
C ALA A 320 -9.49 4.25 -9.64
N THR A 321 -10.28 3.36 -9.02
CA THR A 321 -11.64 3.68 -8.59
C THR A 321 -11.67 4.03 -7.11
N LEU A 322 -11.82 5.32 -6.79
CA LEU A 322 -11.85 5.83 -5.41
C LEU A 322 -12.86 5.09 -4.53
N ASN A 323 -14.11 4.94 -5.00
CA ASN A 323 -15.18 4.37 -4.18
C ASN A 323 -14.93 2.89 -3.83
N VAL A 324 -14.29 2.15 -4.73
CA VAL A 324 -13.87 0.76 -4.46
C VAL A 324 -12.74 0.75 -3.44
N GLN A 325 -11.69 1.54 -3.64
CA GLN A 325 -10.55 1.59 -2.71
C GLN A 325 -10.95 2.10 -1.31
N LEU A 326 -11.88 3.05 -1.24
CA LEU A 326 -12.39 3.58 0.02
C LEU A 326 -13.15 2.50 0.82
N ALA A 327 -14.07 1.77 0.19
CA ALA A 327 -14.80 0.69 0.84
C ALA A 327 -13.90 -0.51 1.17
N ALA A 328 -12.99 -0.87 0.25
CA ALA A 328 -12.06 -1.98 0.44
C ALA A 328 -11.08 -1.71 1.58
N SER A 329 -10.46 -0.52 1.64
CA SER A 329 -9.54 -0.16 2.72
C SER A 329 -10.21 -0.17 4.10
N ALA A 330 -11.49 0.22 4.18
CA ALA A 330 -12.27 0.13 5.41
C ALA A 330 -12.49 -1.34 5.83
N CYS A 331 -12.82 -2.22 4.88
CA CYS A 331 -12.92 -3.66 5.12
C CYS A 331 -11.58 -4.26 5.55
N VAL A 332 -10.48 -3.88 4.90
CA VAL A 332 -9.13 -4.32 5.25
C VAL A 332 -8.84 -3.98 6.71
N PHE A 333 -9.01 -2.73 7.11
CA PHE A 333 -8.79 -2.30 8.49
C PHE A 333 -9.58 -3.17 9.48
N ASN A 334 -10.88 -3.37 9.24
CA ASN A 334 -11.72 -4.18 10.12
C ASN A 334 -11.29 -5.65 10.17
N LEU A 335 -10.79 -6.20 9.07
CA LEU A 335 -10.34 -7.60 8.96
C LEU A 335 -8.91 -7.82 9.51
N THR A 336 -8.14 -6.75 9.72
CA THR A 336 -6.75 -6.82 10.22
C THR A 336 -6.53 -6.03 11.50
N LYS A 337 -7.58 -5.54 12.18
CA LYS A 337 -7.43 -4.82 13.45
C LYS A 337 -6.99 -5.77 14.57
N GLN A 338 -6.17 -5.25 15.48
CA GLN A 338 -5.78 -5.94 16.72
C GLN A 338 -5.26 -7.38 16.45
N ASP A 339 -5.72 -8.34 17.23
CA ASP A 339 -5.27 -9.75 17.18
C ASP A 339 -5.76 -10.48 15.92
N LEU A 340 -6.71 -9.92 15.15
CA LEU A 340 -7.15 -10.53 13.89
C LEU A 340 -5.99 -10.65 12.91
N ALA A 341 -5.10 -9.64 12.88
CA ALA A 341 -3.91 -9.64 12.05
C ALA A 341 -3.07 -10.90 12.28
N ALA A 342 -2.97 -11.41 13.52
CA ALA A 342 -2.18 -12.60 13.89
C ALA A 342 -2.66 -13.90 13.22
N GLY A 343 -3.95 -13.98 12.85
CA GLY A 343 -4.50 -15.13 12.12
C GLY A 343 -4.45 -15.00 10.60
N ILE A 344 -3.99 -13.86 10.05
CA ILE A 344 -3.86 -13.68 8.60
C ILE A 344 -2.50 -14.20 8.12
N PRO A 345 -2.42 -14.93 6.99
CA PRO A 345 -1.14 -15.34 6.43
C PRO A 345 -0.25 -14.14 6.07
N VAL A 346 1.03 -14.19 6.45
CA VAL A 346 2.01 -13.10 6.24
C VAL A 346 2.09 -12.66 4.78
N ARG A 347 2.03 -13.60 3.82
CA ARG A 347 2.02 -13.28 2.38
C ARG A 347 0.78 -12.49 1.95
N LEU A 348 -0.37 -12.78 2.55
CA LEU A 348 -1.61 -12.04 2.28
C LEU A 348 -1.53 -10.63 2.88
N LEU A 349 -1.01 -10.49 4.11
CA LEU A 349 -0.74 -9.18 4.70
C LEU A 349 0.23 -8.36 3.84
N GLY A 350 1.31 -8.96 3.30
CA GLY A 350 2.23 -8.26 2.40
C GLY A 350 1.54 -7.73 1.13
N THR A 351 0.64 -8.53 0.55
CA THR A 351 -0.17 -8.08 -0.61
C THR A 351 -1.11 -6.94 -0.23
N VAL A 352 -1.77 -7.04 0.93
CA VAL A 352 -2.66 -5.99 1.45
C VAL A 352 -1.89 -4.70 1.70
N THR A 353 -0.74 -4.78 2.38
CA THR A 353 0.13 -3.63 2.65
C THR A 353 0.54 -2.93 1.36
N GLN A 354 0.93 -3.68 0.33
CA GLN A 354 1.28 -3.10 -0.97
C GLN A 354 0.08 -2.35 -1.59
N LEU A 355 -1.11 -2.95 -1.61
CA LEU A 355 -2.31 -2.33 -2.19
C LEU A 355 -2.77 -1.09 -1.42
N LEU A 356 -2.61 -1.08 -0.08
CA LEU A 356 -2.89 0.11 0.73
C LEU A 356 -1.92 1.26 0.39
N LEU A 357 -0.62 0.96 0.23
CA LEU A 357 0.36 1.97 -0.18
C LEU A 357 0.07 2.50 -1.59
N GLU A 358 -0.29 1.63 -2.53
CA GLU A 358 -0.73 2.03 -3.87
C GLU A 358 -1.98 2.93 -3.81
N ALA A 359 -2.98 2.57 -3.02
CA ALA A 359 -4.18 3.40 -2.82
C ALA A 359 -3.84 4.76 -2.20
N MET A 360 -2.91 4.81 -1.25
CA MET A 360 -2.42 6.08 -0.68
C MET A 360 -1.77 6.97 -1.73
N CYS A 361 -0.97 6.39 -2.65
CA CYS A 361 -0.36 7.11 -3.76
C CYS A 361 -1.37 7.62 -4.79
N THR A 362 -2.37 6.80 -5.13
CA THR A 362 -3.39 7.14 -6.13
C THR A 362 -4.34 8.22 -5.62
N PHE A 363 -4.64 8.23 -4.32
CA PHE A 363 -5.65 9.11 -3.71
C PHE A 363 -5.09 9.94 -2.54
N PRO A 364 -4.05 10.77 -2.74
CA PRO A 364 -3.33 11.45 -1.66
C PRO A 364 -4.21 12.44 -0.89
N ASN A 365 -5.18 13.08 -1.57
CA ASN A 365 -6.04 14.12 -1.00
C ASN A 365 -7.32 13.57 -0.34
N HIS A 366 -7.54 12.25 -0.37
CA HIS A 366 -8.76 11.64 0.17
C HIS A 366 -8.56 11.18 1.62
N GLN A 367 -8.84 12.08 2.57
CA GLN A 367 -8.57 11.89 4.00
C GLN A 367 -9.11 10.58 4.60
N GLN A 368 -10.34 10.18 4.28
CA GLN A 368 -10.91 8.95 4.85
C GLN A 368 -10.19 7.68 4.33
N LEU A 369 -9.76 7.67 3.07
CA LEU A 369 -8.97 6.57 2.51
C LEU A 369 -7.58 6.53 3.16
N GLN A 370 -6.92 7.69 3.29
CA GLN A 370 -5.64 7.82 3.98
C GLN A 370 -5.76 7.31 5.43
N LYS A 371 -6.84 7.66 6.14
CA LYS A 371 -7.10 7.22 7.51
C LYS A 371 -7.23 5.70 7.60
N ASN A 372 -8.00 5.08 6.73
CA ASN A 372 -8.15 3.62 6.70
C ASN A 372 -6.81 2.91 6.45
N CYS A 373 -6.00 3.46 5.54
CA CYS A 373 -4.68 2.93 5.22
C CYS A 373 -3.71 3.05 6.40
N LEU A 374 -3.60 4.24 7.01
CA LEU A 374 -2.76 4.46 8.20
C LEU A 374 -3.19 3.59 9.38
N LEU A 375 -4.49 3.46 9.63
CA LEU A 375 -5.03 2.59 10.68
C LEU A 375 -4.62 1.11 10.46
N SER A 376 -4.66 0.65 9.21
CA SER A 376 -4.25 -0.71 8.87
C SER A 376 -2.74 -0.89 9.00
N LEU A 377 -1.95 0.08 8.51
CA LEU A 377 -0.49 0.08 8.59
C LEU A 377 0.03 0.16 10.03
N CYS A 378 -0.70 0.79 10.96
CA CYS A 378 -0.36 0.84 12.38
C CYS A 378 -0.37 -0.52 13.09
N SER A 379 -0.72 -1.63 12.41
CA SER A 379 -0.62 -2.96 12.98
C SER A 379 0.84 -3.34 13.26
N ASP A 380 1.16 -3.64 14.53
CA ASP A 380 2.49 -4.08 14.94
C ASP A 380 2.97 -5.28 14.12
N ARG A 381 2.09 -6.26 13.88
CA ARG A 381 2.44 -7.42 13.06
C ARG A 381 2.85 -7.01 11.65
N ILE A 382 2.13 -6.07 11.04
CA ILE A 382 2.46 -5.56 9.70
C ILE A 382 3.83 -4.89 9.73
N LEU A 383 4.06 -3.92 10.62
CA LEU A 383 5.32 -3.17 10.65
C LEU A 383 6.53 -4.03 11.06
N GLN A 384 6.32 -5.05 11.92
CA GLN A 384 7.39 -5.85 12.51
C GLN A 384 7.73 -7.10 11.68
N GLU A 385 6.73 -7.88 11.27
CA GLU A 385 6.90 -9.23 10.72
C GLU A 385 6.69 -9.31 9.21
N VAL A 386 5.85 -8.45 8.64
CA VAL A 386 5.47 -8.57 7.23
C VAL A 386 6.59 -8.03 6.32
N PRO A 387 6.98 -8.76 5.27
CA PRO A 387 7.91 -8.25 4.27
C PRO A 387 7.18 -7.33 3.29
N PHE A 388 7.58 -6.06 3.26
CA PHE A 388 7.14 -5.05 2.29
C PHE A 388 8.24 -4.00 2.12
N ASN A 389 8.10 -3.11 1.13
CA ASN A 389 9.03 -2.02 0.94
C ASN A 389 8.85 -0.95 2.04
N ARG A 390 9.59 -1.11 3.14
CA ARG A 390 9.55 -0.22 4.31
C ARG A 390 10.00 1.20 3.97
N PHE A 391 10.92 1.36 3.03
CA PHE A 391 11.44 2.67 2.65
C PHE A 391 10.38 3.50 1.92
N GLU A 392 9.73 2.92 0.92
CA GLU A 392 8.62 3.58 0.22
C GLU A 392 7.45 3.88 1.15
N ALA A 393 7.12 2.93 2.05
CA ALA A 393 6.10 3.19 3.06
C ALA A 393 6.45 4.36 3.97
N ALA A 394 7.69 4.44 4.46
CA ALA A 394 8.15 5.54 5.31
C ALA A 394 8.09 6.88 4.55
N LYS A 395 8.52 6.91 3.29
CA LYS A 395 8.45 8.10 2.43
C LYS A 395 7.02 8.59 2.24
N LEU A 396 6.09 7.69 1.94
CA LEU A 396 4.67 8.04 1.75
C LEU A 396 4.03 8.57 3.03
N VAL A 397 4.27 7.91 4.16
CA VAL A 397 3.72 8.35 5.45
C VAL A 397 4.31 9.69 5.88
N MET A 398 5.60 9.94 5.63
CA MET A 398 6.24 11.23 5.86
C MET A 398 5.68 12.34 4.98
N GLN A 399 5.51 12.08 3.67
CA GLN A 399 4.89 13.03 2.76
C GLN A 399 3.45 13.36 3.19
N TRP A 400 2.68 12.35 3.61
CA TRP A 400 1.35 12.57 4.16
C TRP A 400 1.40 13.47 5.41
N LEU A 401 2.30 13.18 6.36
CA LEU A 401 2.48 13.92 7.61
C LEU A 401 2.82 15.40 7.39
N CYS A 402 3.56 15.72 6.32
CA CYS A 402 3.96 17.09 6.00
C CYS A 402 2.87 17.90 5.30
N ASN A 403 1.88 17.23 4.70
CA ASN A 403 0.83 17.87 3.92
C ASN A 403 -0.52 18.00 4.66
N HIS A 404 -0.62 17.49 5.89
CA HIS A 404 -1.89 17.40 6.63
C HIS A 404 -1.74 17.75 8.11
N GLU A 405 -2.80 18.34 8.69
CA GLU A 405 -2.82 18.82 10.09
C GLU A 405 -3.74 18.01 11.03
N ASP A 406 -4.29 16.87 10.59
CA ASP A 406 -5.17 16.05 11.44
C ASP A 406 -4.39 15.40 12.60
N GLN A 407 -4.71 15.76 13.85
CA GLN A 407 -4.00 15.29 15.05
C GLN A 407 -4.08 13.77 15.27
N ASN A 408 -5.21 13.14 14.94
CA ASN A 408 -5.38 11.70 15.14
C ASN A 408 -4.53 10.91 14.14
N MET A 409 -4.55 11.36 12.88
CA MET A 409 -3.75 10.76 11.82
C MET A 409 -2.26 11.10 11.96
N GLN A 410 -1.93 12.28 12.46
CA GLN A 410 -0.56 12.66 12.84
C GLN A 410 0.03 11.66 13.84
N ARG A 411 -0.72 11.30 14.90
CA ARG A 411 -0.31 10.27 15.86
C ARG A 411 0.00 8.93 15.19
N MET A 412 -0.87 8.49 14.26
CA MET A 412 -0.66 7.25 13.51
C MET A 412 0.58 7.30 12.62
N ALA A 413 0.75 8.41 11.89
CA ALA A 413 1.88 8.61 11.00
C ALA A 413 3.22 8.58 11.77
N VAL A 414 3.35 9.35 12.86
CA VAL A 414 4.59 9.34 13.65
C VAL A 414 4.87 7.99 14.31
N ALA A 415 3.83 7.25 14.70
CA ALA A 415 3.98 5.90 15.24
C ALA A 415 4.56 4.95 14.17
N ILE A 416 3.98 4.92 12.96
CA ILE A 416 4.47 4.13 11.83
C ILE A 416 5.92 4.50 11.52
N ILE A 417 6.20 5.79 11.37
CA ILE A 417 7.54 6.32 11.07
C ILE A 417 8.55 5.89 12.14
N SER A 418 8.21 5.98 13.42
CA SER A 418 9.13 5.64 14.52
C SER A 418 9.56 4.17 14.47
N ILE A 419 8.66 3.26 14.04
CA ILE A 419 8.96 1.84 13.88
C ILE A 419 9.73 1.58 12.58
N LEU A 420 9.30 2.19 11.47
CA LEU A 420 9.96 2.00 10.18
C LEU A 420 11.39 2.53 10.20
N ALA A 421 11.63 3.74 10.71
CA ALA A 421 12.94 4.36 10.78
C ALA A 421 13.96 3.48 11.53
N ALA A 422 13.54 2.75 12.57
CA ALA A 422 14.37 1.82 13.32
C ALA A 422 14.70 0.51 12.55
N LYS A 423 13.97 0.21 11.48
CA LYS A 423 14.12 -1.01 10.65
C LYS A 423 14.74 -0.75 9.29
N LEU A 424 14.87 0.51 8.90
CA LEU A 424 15.55 0.89 7.65
C LEU A 424 17.06 0.70 7.82
N SER A 425 17.74 0.45 6.70
CA SER A 425 19.20 0.53 6.66
C SER A 425 19.67 1.96 6.94
N THR A 426 20.92 2.12 7.39
CA THR A 426 21.51 3.44 7.64
C THR A 426 21.44 4.36 6.41
N GLU A 427 21.70 3.83 5.21
CA GLU A 427 21.59 4.58 3.95
C GLU A 427 20.15 5.09 3.70
N GLN A 428 19.15 4.22 3.87
CA GLN A 428 17.74 4.59 3.68
C GLN A 428 17.26 5.59 4.73
N THR A 429 17.68 5.43 5.97
CA THR A 429 17.38 6.37 7.05
C THR A 429 17.98 7.75 6.74
N ALA A 430 19.23 7.82 6.29
CA ALA A 430 19.90 9.06 5.90
C ALA A 430 19.21 9.73 4.70
N GLN A 431 18.82 8.95 3.67
CA GLN A 431 18.05 9.46 2.53
C GLN A 431 16.70 10.06 2.97
N LEU A 432 15.98 9.39 3.88
CA LEU A 432 14.71 9.89 4.38
C LEU A 432 14.89 11.16 5.23
N GLY A 433 15.92 11.20 6.08
CA GLY A 433 16.21 12.34 6.95
C GLY A 433 16.86 13.54 6.25
N ALA A 434 17.36 13.39 5.02
CA ALA A 434 17.94 14.47 4.23
C ALA A 434 16.89 15.47 3.70
N GLU A 435 15.62 15.09 3.72
CA GLU A 435 14.52 15.98 3.32
C GLU A 435 14.21 16.98 4.44
N LEU A 436 14.71 18.21 4.31
CA LEU A 436 14.61 19.28 5.31
C LEU A 436 13.19 19.50 5.87
N PHE A 437 12.15 19.39 5.02
CA PHE A 437 10.77 19.60 5.43
C PHE A 437 10.28 18.54 6.43
N ILE A 438 10.82 17.32 6.38
CA ILE A 438 10.50 16.24 7.33
C ILE A 438 11.00 16.61 8.73
N VAL A 439 12.28 17.00 8.82
CA VAL A 439 12.89 17.39 10.11
C VAL A 439 12.15 18.58 10.70
N LYS A 440 11.84 19.60 9.90
CA LYS A 440 11.03 20.75 10.32
C LYS A 440 9.67 20.33 10.87
N GLN A 441 8.96 19.44 10.18
CA GLN A 441 7.64 19.00 10.62
C GLN A 441 7.71 18.22 11.94
N LEU A 442 8.68 17.33 12.10
CA LEU A 442 8.85 16.58 13.35
C LEU A 442 9.23 17.51 14.51
N LEU A 443 10.13 18.48 14.30
CA LEU A 443 10.45 19.49 15.32
C LEU A 443 9.24 20.36 15.67
N HIS A 444 8.41 20.73 14.70
CA HIS A 444 7.16 21.45 14.95
C HIS A 444 6.22 20.64 15.87
N ILE A 445 6.09 19.34 15.64
CA ILE A 445 5.30 18.44 16.49
C ILE A 445 5.86 18.37 17.91
N VAL A 446 7.18 18.25 18.07
CA VAL A 446 7.83 18.26 19.39
C VAL A 446 7.54 19.58 20.10
N HIS A 447 7.70 20.73 19.42
CA HIS A 447 7.41 22.04 19.99
C HIS A 447 5.95 22.17 20.43
N GLN A 448 5.00 21.80 19.56
CA GLN A 448 3.58 21.83 19.86
C GLN A 448 3.25 20.98 21.10
N LYS A 449 3.81 19.76 21.19
CA LYS A 449 3.54 18.83 22.29
C LYS A 449 4.24 19.21 23.59
N ALA A 450 5.47 19.71 23.52
CA ALA A 450 6.19 20.22 24.68
C ALA A 450 5.48 21.42 25.31
N THR A 451 4.96 22.34 24.48
CA THR A 451 4.22 23.53 24.95
C THR A 451 2.92 23.17 25.68
N GLN A 452 2.32 22.01 25.37
CA GLN A 452 1.14 21.52 26.07
C GLN A 452 1.47 20.98 27.48
N GLY A 453 2.74 20.74 27.79
CA GLY A 453 3.18 20.28 29.12
C GLY A 453 2.75 18.86 29.47
N VAL A 454 2.28 18.06 28.50
CA VAL A 454 1.82 16.69 28.71
C VAL A 454 2.62 15.73 27.86
N VAL A 455 3.16 14.69 28.49
CA VAL A 455 3.82 13.59 27.80
C VAL A 455 2.77 12.63 27.24
N ASP A 456 2.60 12.65 25.91
CA ASP A 456 1.71 11.73 25.20
C ASP A 456 2.49 10.77 24.26
N ALA A 457 1.75 9.82 23.67
CA ALA A 457 2.34 8.86 22.73
C ALA A 457 2.91 9.55 21.49
N THR A 458 2.28 10.63 21.02
CA THR A 458 2.73 11.39 19.85
C THR A 458 4.11 11.98 20.09
N LEU A 459 4.34 12.65 21.23
CA LEU A 459 5.65 13.17 21.60
C LEU A 459 6.71 12.05 21.66
N LYS A 460 6.40 10.94 22.33
CA LYS A 460 7.33 9.78 22.43
C LYS A 460 7.69 9.20 21.07
N PHE A 461 6.73 9.05 20.16
CA PHE A 461 6.96 8.55 18.81
C PHE A 461 7.74 9.53 17.96
N THR A 462 7.42 10.83 18.02
CA THR A 462 8.14 11.87 17.27
C THR A 462 9.60 11.95 17.71
N LEU A 463 9.89 11.93 19.02
CA LEU A 463 11.26 11.89 19.53
C LEU A 463 12.00 10.61 19.10
N SER A 464 11.31 9.46 19.12
CA SER A 464 11.91 8.20 18.67
C SER A 464 12.17 8.20 17.15
N ALA A 465 11.32 8.82 16.36
CA ALA A 465 11.51 8.99 14.93
C ALA A 465 12.73 9.88 14.64
N LEU A 466 12.82 11.05 15.27
CA LEU A 466 13.96 11.96 15.12
C LEU A 466 15.28 11.32 15.56
N TRP A 467 15.29 10.57 16.67
CA TRP A 467 16.47 9.85 17.12
C TRP A 467 16.93 8.84 16.08
N ASN A 468 16.02 8.03 15.53
CA ASN A 468 16.41 7.09 14.48
C ASN A 468 16.84 7.78 13.18
N LEU A 469 16.27 8.93 12.81
CA LEU A 469 16.63 9.65 11.57
C LEU A 469 17.98 10.36 11.64
N THR A 470 18.43 10.71 12.84
CA THR A 470 19.74 11.36 13.08
C THR A 470 20.88 10.36 13.21
N ASP A 471 20.57 9.07 13.42
CA ASP A 471 21.54 7.98 13.53
C ASP A 471 22.39 7.85 12.27
N GLU A 472 23.72 8.03 12.42
CA GLU A 472 24.71 8.01 11.34
C GLU A 472 24.33 8.89 10.13
N SER A 473 23.61 10.00 10.34
CA SER A 473 23.14 10.92 9.29
C SER A 473 23.59 12.37 9.54
N PRO A 474 24.81 12.76 9.12
CA PRO A 474 25.33 14.11 9.31
C PRO A 474 24.42 15.22 8.75
N THR A 475 23.83 14.99 7.58
CA THR A 475 22.90 15.94 6.95
C THR A 475 21.66 16.18 7.81
N THR A 476 21.07 15.12 8.37
CA THR A 476 19.89 15.25 9.24
C THR A 476 20.23 15.93 10.56
N CYS A 477 21.39 15.61 11.15
CA CYS A 477 21.90 16.29 12.34
C CYS A 477 22.10 17.80 12.08
N ARG A 478 22.63 18.16 10.91
CA ARG A 478 22.78 19.57 10.51
C ARG A 478 21.43 20.26 10.37
N HIS A 479 20.47 19.64 9.68
CA HIS A 479 19.11 20.18 9.58
C HIS A 479 18.44 20.35 10.95
N PHE A 480 18.68 19.44 11.89
CA PHE A 480 18.19 19.60 13.26
C PHE A 480 18.73 20.90 13.90
N ILE A 481 20.05 21.13 13.82
CA ILE A 481 20.69 22.32 14.38
C ILE A 481 20.21 23.60 13.69
N GLU A 482 20.21 23.63 12.35
CA GLU A 482 19.77 24.77 11.53
C GLU A 482 18.32 25.20 11.80
N ASN A 483 17.50 24.30 12.37
CA ASN A 483 16.10 24.54 12.69
C ASN A 483 15.84 24.70 14.20
N GLN A 484 16.83 25.19 14.96
CA GLN A 484 16.73 25.48 16.39
C GLN A 484 16.35 24.24 17.22
N GLY A 485 16.74 23.05 16.76
CA GLY A 485 16.45 21.79 17.43
C GLY A 485 17.10 21.71 18.82
N LEU A 486 18.32 22.26 18.98
CA LEU A 486 19.04 22.25 20.26
C LEU A 486 18.28 23.05 21.33
N ASP A 487 17.89 24.28 21.03
CA ASP A 487 17.11 25.13 21.95
C ASP A 487 15.77 24.47 22.32
N LEU A 488 15.10 23.86 21.35
CA LEU A 488 13.86 23.13 21.60
C LEU A 488 14.10 21.94 22.53
N PHE A 489 15.16 21.18 22.32
CA PHE A 489 15.44 19.97 23.10
C PHE A 489 15.90 20.31 24.53
N ILE A 490 16.61 21.42 24.73
CA ILE A 490 16.88 21.97 26.07
C ILE A 490 15.56 22.28 26.78
N LYS A 491 14.64 23.02 26.12
CA LYS A 491 13.31 23.31 26.69
C LYS A 491 12.51 22.05 27.02
N VAL A 492 12.64 20.98 26.22
CA VAL A 492 12.00 19.69 26.49
C VAL A 492 12.56 19.06 27.78
N LEU A 493 13.88 19.09 27.98
CA LEU A 493 14.50 18.59 29.22
C LEU A 493 14.05 19.39 30.45
N GLU A 494 13.98 20.72 30.31
CA GLU A 494 13.51 21.63 31.37
C GLU A 494 12.02 21.42 31.68
N SER A 495 11.21 21.15 30.66
CA SER A 495 9.76 20.93 30.81
C SER A 495 9.43 19.57 31.43
N PHE A 496 10.29 18.56 31.25
CA PHE A 496 10.06 17.18 31.68
C PHE A 496 11.26 16.60 32.47
N PRO A 497 11.68 17.23 33.59
CA PRO A 497 12.91 16.87 34.30
C PRO A 497 12.83 15.53 35.05
N SER A 498 11.62 14.98 35.26
CA SER A 498 11.40 13.70 35.94
C SER A 498 11.01 12.57 34.98
N GLU A 499 10.92 12.83 33.68
CA GLU A 499 10.47 11.87 32.68
C GLU A 499 11.67 11.20 31.99
N SER A 500 12.24 10.19 32.64
CA SER A 500 13.43 9.47 32.14
C SER A 500 13.25 8.95 30.70
N SER A 501 12.03 8.48 30.37
CA SER A 501 11.71 8.00 29.01
C SER A 501 11.77 9.08 27.93
N ILE A 502 11.59 10.36 28.28
CA ILE A 502 11.73 11.51 27.38
C ILE A 502 13.20 11.93 27.35
N GLN A 503 13.83 12.06 28.52
CA GLN A 503 15.25 12.41 28.63
C GLN A 503 16.13 11.47 27.82
N GLN A 504 15.90 10.15 27.91
CA GLN A 504 16.63 9.15 27.14
C GLN A 504 16.54 9.39 25.63
N LYS A 505 15.36 9.73 25.10
CA LYS A 505 15.18 9.96 23.66
C LYS A 505 15.83 11.24 23.18
N VAL A 506 15.71 12.29 23.99
CA VAL A 506 16.35 13.58 23.73
C VAL A 506 17.87 13.42 23.74
N LEU A 507 18.43 12.81 24.79
CA LEU A 507 19.87 12.59 24.91
C LEU A 507 20.39 11.61 23.87
N GLY A 508 19.63 10.57 23.52
CA GLY A 508 19.99 9.65 22.44
C GLY A 508 20.15 10.36 21.10
N LEU A 509 19.21 11.24 20.75
CA LEU A 509 19.34 12.09 19.56
C LEU A 509 20.54 13.03 19.66
N LEU A 510 20.73 13.72 20.78
CA LEU A 510 21.84 14.66 20.95
C LEU A 510 23.21 13.97 20.93
N ASN A 511 23.29 12.71 21.38
CA ASN A 511 24.48 11.89 21.24
C ASN A 511 24.83 11.66 19.76
N ASN A 512 23.84 11.32 18.93
CA ASN A 512 24.05 11.17 17.49
C ASN A 512 24.52 12.48 16.83
N ILE A 513 24.08 13.64 17.33
CA ILE A 513 24.59 14.94 16.86
C ILE A 513 26.04 15.15 17.33
N ALA A 514 26.37 14.77 18.57
CA ALA A 514 27.72 14.87 19.11
C ALA A 514 28.73 13.97 18.36
N GLU A 515 28.29 12.89 17.72
CA GLU A 515 29.12 12.09 16.81
C GLU A 515 29.59 12.89 15.57
N VAL A 516 28.83 13.90 15.16
CA VAL A 516 29.11 14.72 13.98
C VAL A 516 30.07 15.86 14.34
N GLY A 517 31.37 15.62 14.12
CA GLY A 517 32.44 16.53 14.54
C GLY A 517 32.37 17.97 14.01
N GLU A 518 31.71 18.22 12.88
CA GLU A 518 31.49 19.59 12.36
C GLU A 518 30.44 20.39 13.16
N LEU A 519 29.59 19.74 13.95
CA LEU A 519 28.54 20.37 14.76
C LEU A 519 28.98 20.63 16.21
N HIS A 520 30.21 20.26 16.58
CA HIS A 520 30.72 20.40 17.95
C HIS A 520 30.67 21.84 18.49
N VAL A 521 30.98 22.83 17.65
CA VAL A 521 30.93 24.25 18.03
C VAL A 521 29.53 24.68 18.47
N GLU A 522 28.49 24.14 17.81
CA GLU A 522 27.09 24.44 18.11
C GLU A 522 26.64 23.80 19.44
N LEU A 523 27.29 22.69 19.84
CA LEU A 523 27.02 22.00 21.10
C LEU A 523 27.86 22.51 22.28
N MET A 524 29.01 23.15 22.04
CA MET A 524 29.87 23.70 23.10
C MET A 524 29.32 25.02 23.65
N VAL A 525 28.11 24.98 24.20
CA VAL A 525 27.41 26.09 24.84
C VAL A 525 27.29 25.81 26.34
N GLN A 526 27.69 26.76 27.18
CA GLN A 526 27.73 26.57 28.64
C GLN A 526 26.39 26.09 29.21
N GLY A 527 25.29 26.77 28.89
CA GLY A 527 23.96 26.41 29.39
C GLY A 527 23.50 25.02 28.95
N PHE A 528 23.91 24.56 27.77
CA PHE A 528 23.66 23.18 27.34
C PHE A 528 24.47 22.18 28.17
N LEU A 529 25.78 22.41 28.33
CA LEU A 529 26.64 21.52 29.09
C LEU A 529 26.25 21.45 30.57
N ASP A 530 25.77 22.52 31.18
CA ASP A 530 25.27 22.52 32.55
C ASP A 530 24.13 21.50 32.73
N HIS A 531 23.21 21.42 31.77
CA HIS A 531 22.14 20.41 31.75
C HIS A 531 22.70 18.99 31.59
N ILE A 532 23.66 18.79 30.67
CA ILE A 532 24.28 17.48 30.45
C ILE A 532 25.05 17.02 31.69
N CYS A 533 25.74 17.92 32.40
CA CYS A 533 26.43 17.61 33.66
C CYS A 533 25.47 17.15 34.76
N SER A 534 24.30 17.78 34.86
CA SER A 534 23.25 17.35 35.79
C SER A 534 22.77 15.95 35.45
N LEU A 535 22.48 15.69 34.17
CA LEU A 535 21.97 14.40 33.68
C LEU A 535 23.00 13.27 33.71
N LEU A 536 24.30 13.59 33.65
CA LEU A 536 25.38 12.63 33.86
C LEU A 536 25.25 11.92 35.20
N HIS A 537 24.77 12.60 36.24
CA HIS A 537 24.58 12.05 37.58
C HIS A 537 23.18 11.49 37.83
N SER A 538 22.39 11.28 36.78
CA SER A 538 21.06 10.69 36.89
C SER A 538 21.13 9.30 37.54
N PRO A 539 20.19 8.95 38.45
CA PRO A 539 20.09 7.60 38.99
C PRO A 539 19.71 6.57 37.91
N GLU A 540 19.09 7.03 36.82
CA GLU A 540 18.75 6.19 35.67
C GLU A 540 19.97 6.03 34.77
N VAL A 541 20.57 4.83 34.78
CA VAL A 541 21.80 4.53 34.02
C VAL A 541 21.65 4.82 32.52
N GLU A 542 20.45 4.64 31.95
CA GLU A 542 20.18 4.94 30.54
C GLU A 542 20.31 6.43 30.21
N VAL A 543 19.90 7.31 31.13
CA VAL A 543 20.02 8.78 30.99
C VAL A 543 21.48 9.20 31.16
N SER A 544 22.13 8.70 32.22
CA SER A 544 23.55 8.94 32.49
C SER A 544 24.44 8.47 31.34
N TYR A 545 24.12 7.31 30.74
CA TYR A 545 24.84 6.73 29.61
C TYR A 545 24.88 7.67 28.38
N PHE A 546 23.75 8.25 27.99
CA PHE A 546 23.71 9.16 26.84
C PHE A 546 24.33 10.53 27.17
N ALA A 547 24.15 11.05 28.38
CA ALA A 547 24.82 12.27 28.81
C ALA A 547 26.35 12.10 28.77
N ALA A 548 26.85 10.97 29.27
CA ALA A 548 28.27 10.61 29.18
C ALA A 548 28.77 10.51 27.73
N GLY A 549 27.95 9.99 26.82
CA GLY A 549 28.31 9.89 25.40
C GLY A 549 28.49 11.24 24.72
N ILE A 550 27.57 12.17 24.95
CA ILE A 550 27.68 13.56 24.47
C ILE A 550 29.00 14.18 24.95
N LEU A 551 29.32 14.03 26.24
CA LEU A 551 30.57 14.55 26.81
C LEU A 551 31.81 13.85 26.25
N ALA A 552 31.77 12.53 26.07
CA ALA A 552 32.87 11.76 25.50
C ALA A 552 33.19 12.24 24.07
N HIS A 553 32.17 12.42 23.23
CA HIS A 553 32.33 12.92 21.88
C HIS A 553 32.88 14.35 21.84
N LEU A 554 32.30 15.29 22.60
CA LEU A 554 32.77 16.68 22.63
C LEU A 554 34.19 16.81 23.18
N THR A 555 34.56 15.97 24.15
CA THR A 555 35.90 16.01 24.73
C THR A 555 36.95 15.24 23.93
N SER A 556 36.57 14.32 23.04
CA SER A 556 37.49 13.47 22.27
C SER A 556 38.49 14.23 21.37
N ARG A 557 38.11 15.42 20.85
CA ARG A 557 38.92 16.17 19.86
C ARG A 557 40.14 16.91 20.43
N GLY A 558 40.37 16.82 21.74
CA GLY A 558 41.48 17.49 22.40
C GLY A 558 41.21 18.98 22.69
N GLU A 559 42.19 19.64 23.30
CA GLU A 559 42.06 21.03 23.76
C GLU A 559 41.92 22.04 22.61
N ALA A 560 42.57 21.78 21.47
CA ALA A 560 42.56 22.71 20.33
C ALA A 560 41.17 22.91 19.71
N ALA A 561 40.29 21.90 19.80
CA ALA A 561 38.92 21.97 19.31
C ALA A 561 37.92 22.43 20.39
N TRP A 562 38.36 22.56 21.64
CA TRP A 562 37.52 22.94 22.76
C TRP A 562 37.38 24.47 22.85
N THR A 563 36.15 24.99 22.85
CA THR A 563 35.89 26.44 22.78
C THR A 563 35.54 27.07 24.13
N LEU A 564 35.27 26.27 25.15
CA LEU A 564 34.93 26.72 26.50
C LEU A 564 36.17 26.71 27.41
N SER A 565 35.97 26.94 28.72
CA SER A 565 37.08 26.89 29.68
C SER A 565 37.79 25.53 29.69
N ILE A 566 39.13 25.54 29.71
CA ILE A 566 39.96 24.34 29.87
C ILE A 566 39.73 23.68 31.24
N THR A 567 39.40 24.48 32.27
CA THR A 567 39.04 23.94 33.59
C THR A 567 37.78 23.07 33.50
N LEU A 568 36.74 23.58 32.83
CA LEU A 568 35.51 22.82 32.61
C LEU A 568 35.78 21.52 31.86
N ARG A 569 36.62 21.55 30.80
CA ARG A 569 37.02 20.35 30.07
C ARG A 569 37.65 19.30 30.99
N SER A 570 38.55 19.73 31.86
CA SER A 570 39.27 18.86 32.79
C SER A 570 38.30 18.24 33.81
N ASP A 571 37.43 19.07 34.38
CA ASP A 571 36.40 18.63 35.33
C ASP A 571 35.43 17.62 34.69
N LEU A 572 35.05 17.84 33.43
CA LEU A 572 34.17 16.93 32.68
C LEU A 572 34.83 15.56 32.45
N LEU A 573 36.12 15.53 32.11
CA LEU A 573 36.86 14.28 31.90
C LEU A 573 36.96 13.46 33.20
N GLU A 574 37.20 14.12 34.34
CA GLU A 574 37.22 13.47 35.66
C GLU A 574 35.84 12.96 36.08
N GLN A 575 34.80 13.77 35.87
CA GLN A 575 33.41 13.37 36.15
C GLN A 575 32.98 12.20 35.27
N LEU A 576 33.33 12.21 33.98
CA LEU A 576 33.02 11.14 33.04
C LEU A 576 33.62 9.81 33.52
N HIS A 577 34.93 9.80 33.83
CA HIS A 577 35.62 8.62 34.34
C HIS A 577 34.98 8.11 35.63
N SER A 578 34.85 8.97 36.64
CA SER A 578 34.36 8.57 37.96
C SER A 578 32.89 8.14 37.97
N THR A 579 32.08 8.63 37.04
CA THR A 579 30.67 8.26 36.89
C THR A 579 30.50 6.89 36.24
N ILE A 580 31.20 6.62 35.13
CA ILE A 580 31.09 5.35 34.39
C ILE A 580 31.43 4.15 35.29
N LEU A 581 32.43 4.29 36.15
CA LEU A 581 32.84 3.23 37.09
C LEU A 581 31.79 2.90 38.16
N LYS A 582 30.83 3.79 38.40
CA LYS A 582 29.76 3.60 39.40
C LYS A 582 28.50 2.99 38.80
N TRP A 583 28.42 2.85 37.48
CA TRP A 583 27.22 2.32 36.85
C TRP A 583 26.96 0.87 37.24
N PRO A 584 25.71 0.52 37.60
CA PRO A 584 25.35 -0.87 37.79
C PRO A 584 25.40 -1.60 36.44
N THR A 585 25.68 -2.90 36.46
CA THR A 585 25.53 -3.73 35.26
C THR A 585 24.04 -3.78 34.88
N PRO A 586 23.64 -3.28 33.69
CA PRO A 586 22.23 -3.28 33.32
C PRO A 586 21.70 -4.70 33.21
N VAL A 587 20.40 -4.93 33.45
CA VAL A 587 19.81 -6.29 33.39
C VAL A 587 19.61 -6.72 31.94
N CYS A 588 19.07 -5.83 31.10
CA CYS A 588 18.75 -6.06 29.70
C CYS A 588 19.58 -5.17 28.76
N GLU A 589 19.53 -5.47 27.46
CA GLU A 589 20.02 -4.58 26.40
C GLU A 589 19.26 -3.24 26.49
N MET A 590 19.99 -2.12 26.61
CA MET A 590 19.42 -0.78 26.78
C MET A 590 19.30 -0.03 25.45
N VAL A 591 20.24 -0.29 24.54
CA VAL A 591 20.39 0.43 23.27
C VAL A 591 20.77 -0.61 22.22
N ALA A 592 20.21 -0.45 21.02
CA ALA A 592 20.50 -1.32 19.90
C ALA A 592 21.33 -0.58 18.85
N TYR A 593 22.63 -0.87 18.76
CA TYR A 593 23.49 -0.26 17.74
C TYR A 593 23.29 -0.89 16.35
N ARG A 594 23.45 -0.05 15.31
CA ARG A 594 23.54 -0.45 13.91
C ARG A 594 24.98 -0.75 13.48
N SER A 595 25.94 -0.04 14.09
CA SER A 595 27.37 -0.17 13.85
C SER A 595 28.18 0.20 15.11
N PHE A 596 29.40 -0.30 15.22
CA PHE A 596 30.41 0.14 16.19
C PHE A 596 31.35 1.23 15.68
N ASN A 597 31.24 1.62 14.40
CA ASN A 597 32.12 2.63 13.79
C ASN A 597 32.23 3.94 14.60
N PRO A 598 31.14 4.50 15.19
CA PRO A 598 31.25 5.73 15.98
C PRO A 598 32.13 5.62 17.23
N PHE A 599 32.36 4.41 17.74
CA PHE A 599 33.14 4.17 18.95
C PHE A 599 34.64 4.01 18.69
N PHE A 600 35.04 3.58 17.49
CA PHE A 600 36.47 3.32 17.21
C PHE A 600 37.36 4.56 17.37
N PRO A 601 36.99 5.76 16.90
CA PRO A 601 37.79 6.96 17.15
C PRO A 601 37.96 7.27 18.64
N LEU A 602 36.96 6.96 19.47
CA LEU A 602 36.99 7.18 20.91
C LEU A 602 37.94 6.22 21.63
N LEU A 603 38.08 4.98 21.14
CA LEU A 603 39.05 4.02 21.66
C LEU A 603 40.50 4.46 21.40
N GLU A 604 40.75 5.31 20.40
CA GLU A 604 42.09 5.82 20.09
C GLU A 604 42.47 7.04 20.96
N CYS A 605 41.58 7.51 21.85
CA CYS A 605 41.83 8.66 22.73
C CYS A 605 42.61 8.28 24.01
N PHE A 606 43.84 7.78 23.88
CA PHE A 606 44.68 7.30 25.00
C PHE A 606 44.98 8.35 26.09
N HIS A 607 44.88 9.63 25.76
CA HIS A 607 45.13 10.74 26.70
C HIS A 607 43.89 11.11 27.55
N THR A 608 42.73 10.52 27.27
CA THR A 608 41.47 10.83 27.94
C THR A 608 40.74 9.52 28.31
N PRO A 609 41.14 8.86 29.41
CA PRO A 609 40.60 7.56 29.80
C PRO A 609 39.07 7.51 29.93
N GLY A 610 38.43 8.58 30.43
CA GLY A 610 36.97 8.68 30.50
C GLY A 610 36.26 8.50 29.15
N VAL A 611 36.86 8.98 28.05
CA VAL A 611 36.35 8.83 26.69
C VAL A 611 36.44 7.38 26.23
N GLN A 612 37.61 6.75 26.41
CA GLN A 612 37.80 5.34 26.08
C GLN A 612 36.90 4.43 26.93
N LEU A 613 36.72 4.76 28.22
CA LEU A 613 35.84 4.02 29.13
C LEU A 613 34.40 3.99 28.62
N TRP A 614 33.86 5.12 28.16
CA TRP A 614 32.49 5.17 27.64
C TRP A 614 32.33 4.22 26.43
N ALA A 615 33.26 4.30 25.48
CA ALA A 615 33.24 3.45 24.29
C ALA A 615 33.39 1.96 24.62
N ALA A 616 34.36 1.60 25.47
CA ALA A 616 34.57 0.22 25.89
C ALA A 616 33.37 -0.31 26.70
N TRP A 617 32.79 0.50 27.58
CA TRP A 617 31.61 0.12 28.35
C TRP A 617 30.41 -0.15 27.45
N ALA A 618 30.16 0.72 26.46
CA ALA A 618 29.08 0.54 25.49
C ALA A 618 29.22 -0.78 24.71
N MET A 619 30.43 -1.07 24.22
CA MET A 619 30.73 -2.33 23.53
C MET A 619 30.55 -3.55 24.43
N GLN A 620 31.09 -3.51 25.66
CA GLN A 620 30.97 -4.61 26.61
C GLN A 620 29.50 -4.90 26.95
N HIS A 621 28.71 -3.85 27.20
CA HIS A 621 27.30 -3.95 27.54
C HIS A 621 26.55 -4.78 26.49
N VAL A 622 26.54 -4.35 25.22
CA VAL A 622 25.76 -5.03 24.18
C VAL A 622 26.33 -6.41 23.82
N CYS A 623 27.66 -6.58 23.85
CA CYS A 623 28.29 -7.89 23.64
C CYS A 623 27.94 -8.89 24.75
N SER A 624 27.78 -8.43 25.99
CA SER A 624 27.38 -9.29 27.11
C SER A 624 25.90 -9.69 27.06
N LYS A 625 25.03 -8.80 26.56
CA LYS A 625 23.57 -9.02 26.52
C LYS A 625 23.10 -9.77 25.29
N ASN A 626 23.71 -9.52 24.14
CA ASN A 626 23.33 -10.13 22.88
C ASN A 626 24.56 -10.44 22.03
N ALA A 627 25.40 -11.33 22.57
CA ALA A 627 26.65 -11.78 21.95
C ALA A 627 26.49 -12.25 20.49
N PRO A 628 25.47 -13.06 20.12
CA PRO A 628 25.36 -13.53 18.74
C PRO A 628 25.26 -12.40 17.70
N ARG A 629 24.55 -11.32 18.03
CA ARG A 629 24.42 -10.14 17.16
C ARG A 629 25.68 -9.28 17.24
N TYR A 630 26.04 -8.83 18.44
CA TYR A 630 27.03 -7.77 18.60
C TYR A 630 28.47 -8.25 18.51
N CYS A 631 28.80 -9.46 18.96
CA CYS A 631 30.15 -9.99 18.74
C CYS A 631 30.40 -10.29 17.26
N SER A 632 29.39 -10.71 16.50
CA SER A 632 29.52 -10.89 15.05
C SER A 632 29.77 -9.55 14.36
N MET A 633 28.93 -8.55 14.65
CA MET A 633 29.08 -7.18 14.13
C MET A 633 30.46 -6.58 14.47
N LEU A 634 30.88 -6.66 15.73
CA LEU A 634 32.17 -6.11 16.17
C LEU A 634 33.36 -6.78 15.47
N LEU A 635 33.29 -8.09 15.17
CA LEU A 635 34.32 -8.79 14.41
C LEU A 635 34.34 -8.36 12.94
N GLU A 636 33.16 -8.27 12.32
CA GLU A 636 32.99 -7.89 10.91
C GLU A 636 33.51 -6.46 10.64
N GLU A 637 33.32 -5.56 11.59
CA GLU A 637 33.76 -4.16 11.51
C GLU A 637 35.22 -3.94 11.96
N GLY A 638 35.97 -5.00 12.27
CA GLY A 638 37.39 -4.90 12.64
C GLY A 638 37.66 -4.50 14.09
N GLY A 639 36.65 -4.57 14.96
CA GLY A 639 36.76 -4.22 16.38
C GLY A 639 37.76 -5.07 17.17
N LEU A 640 38.04 -6.31 16.74
CA LEU A 640 39.11 -7.13 17.36
C LEU A 640 40.46 -6.42 17.30
N HIS A 641 40.83 -5.90 16.13
CA HIS A 641 42.08 -5.18 15.95
C HIS A 641 42.14 -3.90 16.77
N GLN A 642 41.02 -3.19 16.89
CA GLN A 642 40.93 -1.98 17.72
C GLN A 642 41.10 -2.29 19.20
N LEU A 643 40.51 -3.38 19.70
CA LEU A 643 40.66 -3.80 21.10
C LEU A 643 42.07 -4.31 21.41
N GLU A 644 42.72 -5.02 20.47
CA GLU A 644 44.12 -5.44 20.61
C GLU A 644 45.08 -4.23 20.67
N LYS A 645 44.82 -3.16 19.90
CA LYS A 645 45.56 -1.90 20.04
C LYS A 645 45.40 -1.31 21.43
N VAL A 646 44.16 -1.24 21.94
CA VAL A 646 43.90 -0.74 23.30
C VAL A 646 44.64 -1.59 24.34
N GLN A 647 44.63 -2.92 24.20
CA GLN A 647 45.32 -3.82 25.13
C GLN A 647 46.85 -3.66 25.11
N THR A 648 47.44 -3.38 23.95
CA THR A 648 48.91 -3.33 23.78
C THR A 648 49.52 -1.94 23.92
N HIS A 649 48.69 -0.89 23.92
CA HIS A 649 49.18 0.48 24.01
C HIS A 649 49.67 0.81 25.44
N PRO A 650 50.87 1.40 25.61
CA PRO A 650 51.49 1.63 26.92
C PRO A 650 50.71 2.62 27.80
N ASP A 651 50.03 3.59 27.18
CA ASP A 651 49.28 4.64 27.88
C ASP A 651 47.83 4.25 28.19
N THR A 652 47.43 3.01 27.92
CA THR A 652 46.06 2.55 28.23
C THR A 652 45.84 2.51 29.73
N HIS A 653 44.81 3.23 30.19
CA HIS A 653 44.43 3.22 31.60
C HIS A 653 43.95 1.84 32.07
N ALA A 654 44.30 1.45 33.31
CA ALA A 654 43.99 0.13 33.86
C ALA A 654 42.49 -0.22 33.81
N ASP A 655 41.61 0.75 34.06
CA ASP A 655 40.15 0.55 33.97
C ASP A 655 39.67 0.25 32.55
N VAL A 656 40.22 0.92 31.55
CA VAL A 656 39.91 0.69 30.13
C VAL A 656 40.38 -0.69 29.71
N MET A 657 41.60 -1.05 30.12
CA MET A 657 42.20 -2.37 29.85
C MET A 657 41.32 -3.50 30.37
N ARG A 658 40.78 -3.40 31.59
CA ARG A 658 39.85 -4.40 32.16
C ARG A 658 38.60 -4.61 31.30
N LEU A 659 38.02 -3.54 30.77
CA LEU A 659 36.85 -3.63 29.89
C LEU A 659 37.23 -4.25 28.53
N ALA A 660 38.36 -3.82 27.94
CA ALA A 660 38.85 -4.34 26.68
C ALA A 660 39.12 -5.85 26.74
N GLU A 661 39.79 -6.33 27.80
CA GLU A 661 40.03 -7.75 28.05
C GLU A 661 38.72 -8.55 28.15
N SER A 662 37.73 -8.04 28.88
CA SER A 662 36.41 -8.67 29.00
C SER A 662 35.69 -8.80 27.65
N ILE A 663 35.81 -7.80 26.77
CA ILE A 663 35.25 -7.86 25.41
C ILE A 663 36.01 -8.88 24.57
N LEU A 664 37.35 -8.88 24.60
CA LEU A 664 38.18 -9.84 23.89
C LEU A 664 37.86 -11.29 24.28
N GLU A 665 37.69 -11.57 25.57
CA GLU A 665 37.24 -12.89 26.05
C GLU A 665 35.85 -13.27 25.52
N SER A 666 34.95 -12.29 25.40
CA SER A 666 33.61 -12.49 24.85
C SER A 666 33.68 -12.82 23.35
N LEU A 667 34.53 -12.14 22.59
CA LEU A 667 34.80 -12.42 21.18
C LEU A 667 35.40 -13.81 20.98
N GLN A 668 36.39 -14.20 21.79
CA GLN A 668 36.99 -15.53 21.73
C GLN A 668 35.97 -16.64 21.99
N ARG A 669 35.14 -16.48 23.04
CA ARG A 669 34.05 -17.42 23.35
C ARG A 669 33.03 -17.52 22.21
N HIS A 670 32.69 -16.40 21.57
CA HIS A 670 31.78 -16.37 20.42
C HIS A 670 32.38 -17.12 19.21
N GLN A 671 33.63 -16.83 18.84
CA GLN A 671 34.32 -17.52 17.75
C GLN A 671 34.43 -19.04 17.99
N ALA A 672 34.73 -19.47 19.22
CA ALA A 672 34.81 -20.89 19.58
C ALA A 672 33.46 -21.60 19.39
N ARG A 673 32.36 -20.97 19.82
CA ARG A 673 30.99 -21.50 19.63
C ARG A 673 30.64 -21.60 18.16
N THR A 674 30.84 -20.53 17.38
CA THR A 674 30.50 -20.51 15.95
C THR A 674 31.28 -21.57 15.17
N ARG A 675 32.57 -21.78 15.48
CA ARG A 675 33.39 -22.84 14.86
C ARG A 675 32.86 -24.25 15.16
N GLN A 676 32.38 -24.50 16.38
CA GLN A 676 31.78 -25.79 16.75
C GLN A 676 30.49 -26.07 15.98
N THR A 677 29.60 -25.07 15.83
CA THR A 677 28.35 -25.22 15.07
C THR A 677 28.60 -25.57 13.60
N THR A 678 29.61 -24.94 12.97
CA THR A 678 30.00 -25.22 11.57
C THR A 678 30.60 -26.62 11.39
N GLN A 679 31.31 -27.14 12.40
CA GLN A 679 31.84 -28.52 12.39
C GLN A 679 30.75 -29.57 12.57
N THR A 680 29.73 -29.35 13.41
CA THR A 680 28.59 -30.27 13.52
C THR A 680 27.75 -30.36 12.25
N HIS A 681 27.58 -29.26 11.50
CA HIS A 681 26.84 -29.29 10.24
C HIS A 681 27.59 -29.96 9.09
N THR A 682 28.93 -29.98 9.12
CA THR A 682 29.74 -30.67 8.11
C THR A 682 29.81 -32.19 8.31
N HIS A 683 29.61 -32.68 9.55
CA HIS A 683 29.57 -34.12 9.84
C HIS A 683 28.20 -34.80 9.60
N THR A 684 27.17 -34.08 9.13
CA THR A 684 25.85 -34.66 8.83
C THR A 684 25.56 -34.89 7.34
N ARG A 685 26.58 -34.84 6.46
CA ARG A 685 26.46 -35.37 5.09
C ARG A 685 26.88 -36.85 5.07
N CYS A 686 25.89 -37.71 5.18
CA CYS A 686 26.01 -39.15 4.91
C CYS A 686 26.58 -39.37 3.49
N PRO A 687 27.56 -40.27 3.27
CA PRO A 687 28.01 -40.59 1.92
C PRO A 687 26.91 -41.37 1.20
N LEU A 688 26.46 -40.86 0.05
CA LEU A 688 25.65 -41.58 -0.90
C LEU A 688 26.35 -42.90 -1.28
N GLN A 689 25.74 -44.04 -0.94
CA GLN A 689 26.12 -45.33 -1.51
C GLN A 689 25.82 -45.35 -3.02
N PRO A 690 26.68 -45.94 -3.86
CA PRO A 690 26.38 -46.09 -5.28
C PRO A 690 25.32 -47.18 -5.48
N HIS A 691 24.21 -46.83 -6.13
CA HIS A 691 23.22 -47.79 -6.60
C HIS A 691 23.84 -48.71 -7.67
N THR A 692 24.03 -49.98 -7.33
CA THR A 692 24.19 -51.07 -8.31
C THR A 692 22.83 -51.68 -8.58
N HIS A 693 22.39 -51.62 -9.85
CA HIS A 693 21.28 -52.39 -10.40
C HIS A 693 21.46 -53.89 -10.12
N LYS A 694 20.44 -54.53 -9.54
CA LYS A 694 20.13 -55.94 -9.77
C LYS A 694 18.62 -56.14 -9.83
N GLU A 695 18.19 -56.69 -10.96
CA GLU A 695 16.89 -57.32 -11.20
C GLU A 695 16.65 -58.49 -10.25
N GLY A 696 15.37 -58.82 -10.02
CA GLY A 696 14.96 -60.19 -9.72
C GLY A 696 14.16 -60.39 -8.43
N ASP A 697 12.86 -60.62 -8.65
CA ASP A 697 11.95 -61.49 -7.90
C ASP A 697 11.30 -61.05 -6.57
N LYS A 698 9.97 -60.91 -6.70
CA LYS A 698 8.89 -61.08 -5.71
C LYS A 698 8.94 -62.49 -5.05
N PRO A 699 8.35 -62.69 -3.86
CA PRO A 699 6.89 -62.58 -3.62
C PRO A 699 6.43 -61.27 -2.97
#